data_AF-A0A167JFZ7-F1
#
_entry.id   AF-A0A167JFZ7-F1
#
_cell.length_a   1.000
_cell.length_b   1.000
_cell.length_c   1.000
_cell.angle_alpha   90.00
_cell.angle_beta   90.00
_cell.angle_gamma   90.00
#
_symmetry.space_group_name_H-M   'P 1'
#
loop_
_entity.id
_entity.type
_entity.pdbx_description
1 polymer ?
#
loop_
_entity_poly.entity_id
_entity_poly.type
_entity_poly.pdbx_seq_one_letter_code
_entity_poly.pdbx_strand_id
1 'polypeptide(L)'
;MPNSSTTESSTLNYVGREIEKEQFHSFFEQCINSKRGGAIIISGDSGTGKSEFLKTSLHEVNLKKENLLSLYIDISNDEYRSSKLFSSFLELSLLPYESTPAYPVQVNSNYIFHKFKTEVLSKNSSRVNLLNKLAKVLGAAILAKGVVDSIIEESELDEAEEFEKYLSWISKEATICIAIDNYQFLNLETRNLVERIIFNFPESIIFIVVDRTNNRVSELVHPVRVFNKNRENIVFDYLTERETFYLIRENLSCDATKLDEISSDVFIKTKGNLKEIEYCLIKIKNLLRTNQELAIESFIATLDKLPVIHRKFLTLVSLMDGGIKTELAKSIIYKSLGAISYSDIDESLLDLLNNRYLMLNTSSHDRLRAGHESVISAIKTLSDGDLLESVRSSAIEVFAASLTNNQIEEEHAYLLHCIVGLQNFNEISSNLEPLTQLIESQHRQNQYHYISAIVEPLSKLIICLGDEVIKLILDSMQKSSEFSKGLEIVNTLSKESSERKEYLLIYKYKYLVQKYQYDEASNVAEQLQEDDWKTLYKLNLLMAQNKSEEARIVFEEHNFSNVLSEADSIIYRNTILLFEKGKALSNINKAKKRLKDVYSPYLESTMLNNEGLIYLRDGNVQDAACLFSKAESLMKVSRSRERFQSLLNLGVTSALSKNYKAAIEYTNESYDEVPSSLLLDRVKIKNNHIIYQLISNTIKPFQALEQYAQLKERVTGVEMPYVIEALNSNIDSIKHGYTDKESLLDYYLYHPVLFKEATLYIMTSIHWRY
;
A
#
# COMPACT_ATOMS: atom_id res chain seq x y z
N MET A 1 5.73 -34.20 -1.92
CA MET A 1 7.16 -34.10 -1.60
C MET A 1 7.93 -35.14 -2.39
N PRO A 2 8.89 -34.77 -3.24
CA PRO A 2 10.17 -35.44 -3.30
C PRO A 2 11.04 -34.95 -2.12
N ASN A 3 11.83 -35.85 -1.55
CA ASN A 3 12.69 -35.60 -0.40
C ASN A 3 13.59 -34.37 -0.59
N SER A 4 13.65 -33.53 0.44
CA SER A 4 14.61 -32.44 0.66
C SER A 4 16.04 -32.93 0.96
N SER A 5 16.47 -34.01 0.31
CA SER A 5 17.84 -34.49 0.36
C SER A 5 18.51 -34.22 -0.98
N THR A 6 19.54 -33.38 -0.93
CA THR A 6 20.53 -33.10 -1.99
C THR A 6 20.02 -32.38 -3.25
N THR A 7 19.62 -31.12 -3.12
CA THR A 7 20.18 -30.12 -4.03
C THR A 7 21.35 -29.49 -3.29
N GLU A 8 22.58 -29.80 -3.71
CA GLU A 8 23.70 -28.94 -3.38
C GLU A 8 23.28 -27.51 -3.71
N SER A 9 23.15 -26.69 -2.67
CA SER A 9 23.11 -25.25 -2.78
C SER A 9 24.39 -24.82 -3.49
N SER A 10 24.40 -24.89 -4.81
CA SER A 10 25.38 -24.20 -5.65
C SER A 10 25.00 -22.72 -5.67
N THR A 11 24.98 -22.11 -4.48
CA THR A 11 25.09 -20.67 -4.36
C THR A 11 26.42 -20.31 -5.01
N LEU A 12 26.38 -19.47 -6.04
CA LEU A 12 27.62 -18.94 -6.62
C LEU A 12 28.43 -18.36 -5.47
N ASN A 13 29.69 -18.75 -5.35
CA ASN A 13 30.59 -18.07 -4.41
C ASN A 13 30.65 -16.61 -4.83
N TYR A 14 29.96 -15.73 -4.09
CA TYR A 14 29.90 -14.31 -4.38
C TYR A 14 31.28 -13.73 -4.13
N VAL A 15 31.92 -13.22 -5.18
CA VAL A 15 33.21 -12.55 -5.10
C VAL A 15 33.00 -11.07 -5.42
N GLY A 16 33.68 -10.18 -4.68
CA GLY A 16 33.67 -8.74 -4.96
C GLY A 16 32.63 -7.93 -4.20
N ARG A 17 31.96 -8.50 -3.18
CA ARG A 17 30.97 -7.79 -2.34
C ARG A 17 31.34 -7.71 -0.86
N GLU A 18 32.62 -7.90 -0.53
CA GLU A 18 33.09 -7.95 0.85
C GLU A 18 32.90 -6.62 1.59
N ILE A 19 33.07 -5.49 0.88
CA ILE A 19 32.90 -4.14 1.44
C ILE A 19 31.43 -3.91 1.80
N GLU A 20 30.53 -4.21 0.87
CA GLU A 20 29.09 -4.10 1.06
C GLU A 20 28.61 -5.02 2.20
N LYS A 21 29.19 -6.23 2.30
CA LYS A 21 28.91 -7.19 3.38
C LYS A 21 29.36 -6.66 4.74
N GLU A 22 30.58 -6.12 4.83
CA GLU A 22 31.09 -5.51 6.06
C GLU A 22 30.21 -4.32 6.50
N GLN A 23 29.82 -3.45 5.55
CA GLN A 23 28.91 -2.34 5.81
C GLN A 23 27.56 -2.82 6.37
N PHE A 24 26.94 -3.81 5.72
CA PHE A 24 25.66 -4.37 6.15
C PHE A 24 25.75 -4.91 7.59
N HIS A 25 26.72 -5.78 7.87
CA HIS A 25 26.85 -6.39 9.20
C HIS A 25 27.21 -5.38 10.27
N SER A 26 28.10 -4.42 9.97
CA SER A 26 28.49 -3.37 10.91
C SER A 26 27.28 -2.52 11.32
N PHE A 27 26.48 -2.07 10.35
CA PHE A 27 25.30 -1.25 10.63
C PHE A 27 24.21 -2.05 11.37
N PHE A 28 23.99 -3.31 10.97
CA PHE A 28 23.00 -4.18 11.61
C PHE A 28 23.35 -4.43 13.09
N GLU A 29 24.62 -4.77 13.38
CA GLU A 29 25.12 -4.94 14.74
C GLU A 29 25.06 -3.64 15.55
N GLN A 30 25.35 -2.49 14.93
CA GLN A 30 25.21 -1.19 15.57
C GLN A 30 23.77 -0.93 16.01
N CYS A 31 22.78 -1.23 15.17
CA CYS A 31 21.35 -1.06 15.51
C CYS A 31 20.97 -1.91 16.73
N ILE A 32 21.34 -3.19 16.72
CA ILE A 32 21.08 -4.11 17.84
C ILE A 32 21.77 -3.63 19.12
N ASN A 33 23.08 -3.35 19.07
CA ASN A 33 23.87 -3.01 20.25
C ASN A 33 23.45 -1.68 20.88
N SER A 34 23.03 -0.72 20.04
CA SER A 34 22.57 0.59 20.51
C SER A 34 21.09 0.61 20.91
N LYS A 35 20.35 -0.49 20.71
CA LYS A 35 18.88 -0.55 20.87
C LYS A 35 18.17 0.58 20.13
N ARG A 36 18.62 0.83 18.90
CA ARG A 36 18.03 1.82 18.00
C ARG A 36 17.69 1.15 16.69
N GLY A 37 16.44 1.30 16.27
CA GLY A 37 16.02 0.91 14.94
C GLY A 37 16.67 1.77 13.87
N GLY A 38 16.70 1.27 12.64
CA GLY A 38 17.34 1.93 11.51
C GLY A 38 16.89 1.37 10.19
N ALA A 39 17.31 2.02 9.10
CA ALA A 39 17.01 1.58 7.74
C ALA A 39 18.26 1.18 6.95
N ILE A 40 18.23 0.06 6.23
CA ILE A 40 19.27 -0.32 5.25
C ILE A 40 18.63 -0.27 3.87
N ILE A 41 19.18 0.55 2.98
CA ILE A 41 18.71 0.72 1.61
C ILE A 41 19.75 0.10 0.68
N ILE A 42 19.38 -1.01 0.05
CA ILE A 42 20.21 -1.72 -0.92
C ILE A 42 19.73 -1.31 -2.31
N SER A 43 20.53 -0.55 -3.04
CA SER A 43 20.14 0.05 -4.33
C SER A 43 21.07 -0.37 -5.46
N GLY A 44 20.58 -0.35 -6.70
CA GLY A 44 21.37 -0.71 -7.88
C GLY A 44 20.51 -1.20 -9.04
N ASP A 45 21.10 -1.28 -10.23
CA ASP A 45 20.39 -1.65 -11.44
C ASP A 45 19.95 -3.14 -11.42
N SER A 46 19.05 -3.54 -12.32
CA SER A 46 18.56 -4.93 -12.40
C SER A 46 19.70 -5.89 -12.74
N GLY A 47 19.75 -7.05 -12.05
CA GLY A 47 20.79 -8.07 -12.25
C GLY A 47 22.13 -7.83 -11.54
N THR A 48 22.26 -6.84 -10.67
CA THR A 48 23.51 -6.52 -9.93
C THR A 48 23.80 -7.42 -8.71
N GLY A 49 22.83 -8.22 -8.27
CA GLY A 49 22.99 -9.17 -7.16
C GLY A 49 22.37 -8.80 -5.81
N LYS A 50 21.62 -7.69 -5.74
CA LYS A 50 21.04 -7.14 -4.50
C LYS A 50 20.24 -8.16 -3.67
N SER A 51 19.30 -8.86 -4.29
CA SER A 51 18.41 -9.81 -3.61
C SER A 51 19.18 -10.99 -3.02
N GLU A 52 20.16 -11.54 -3.76
CA GLU A 52 20.99 -12.66 -3.28
C GLU A 52 21.91 -12.20 -2.14
N PHE A 53 22.48 -11.00 -2.25
CA PHE A 53 23.27 -10.39 -1.18
C PHE A 53 22.46 -10.20 0.11
N LEU A 54 21.24 -9.67 0.01
CA LEU A 54 20.37 -9.50 1.17
C LEU A 54 20.04 -10.85 1.80
N LYS A 55 19.66 -11.84 1.00
CA LYS A 55 19.28 -13.17 1.50
C LYS A 55 20.42 -13.84 2.27
N THR A 56 21.62 -13.86 1.68
CA THR A 56 22.80 -14.46 2.30
C THR A 56 23.23 -13.69 3.56
N SER A 57 23.28 -12.36 3.51
CA SER A 57 23.68 -11.54 4.67
C SER A 57 22.69 -11.62 5.83
N LEU A 58 21.38 -11.62 5.53
CA LEU A 58 20.34 -11.74 6.55
C LEU A 58 20.29 -13.16 7.15
N HIS A 59 20.51 -14.19 6.35
CA HIS A 59 20.66 -15.56 6.84
C HIS A 59 21.83 -15.69 7.84
N GLU A 60 22.99 -15.10 7.52
CA GLU A 60 24.16 -15.11 8.42
C GLU A 60 23.90 -14.37 9.74
N VAL A 61 23.11 -13.29 9.72
CA VAL A 61 22.66 -12.58 10.92
C VAL A 61 21.72 -13.45 11.75
N ASN A 62 20.73 -14.05 11.10
CA ASN A 62 19.72 -14.92 11.70
C ASN A 62 20.36 -16.08 12.49
N LEU A 63 21.39 -16.71 11.92
CA LEU A 63 22.13 -17.80 12.58
C LEU A 63 22.83 -17.37 13.88
N LYS A 64 23.14 -16.09 14.05
CA LYS A 64 23.90 -15.55 15.20
C LYS A 64 23.01 -14.95 16.30
N LYS A 65 21.71 -14.75 16.06
CA LYS A 65 20.83 -13.99 16.95
C LYS A 65 19.56 -14.79 17.30
N GLU A 66 19.44 -15.17 18.58
CA GLU A 66 18.28 -15.95 19.07
C GLU A 66 17.00 -15.10 19.28
N ASN A 67 17.14 -13.83 19.69
CA ASN A 67 16.02 -12.92 19.98
C ASN A 67 15.74 -11.94 18.82
N LEU A 68 15.57 -12.50 17.62
CA LEU A 68 15.31 -11.76 16.39
C LEU A 68 14.11 -12.38 15.65
N LEU A 69 13.11 -11.55 15.34
CA LEU A 69 12.11 -11.89 14.32
C LEU A 69 12.60 -11.31 13.00
N SER A 70 12.75 -12.14 11.96
CA SER A 70 13.13 -11.69 10.62
C SER A 70 12.05 -12.07 9.62
N LEU A 71 11.42 -11.07 9.01
CA LEU A 71 10.43 -11.25 7.95
C LEU A 71 11.03 -10.74 6.64
N TYR A 72 10.96 -11.56 5.58
CA TYR A 72 11.44 -11.24 4.25
C TYR A 72 10.35 -11.54 3.22
N ILE A 73 10.01 -10.54 2.40
CA ILE A 73 9.06 -10.67 1.30
C ILE A 73 9.69 -10.10 0.02
N ASP A 74 9.55 -10.84 -1.08
CA ASP A 74 9.83 -10.34 -2.43
C ASP A 74 8.52 -9.92 -3.12
N ILE A 75 8.44 -8.64 -3.50
CA ILE A 75 7.25 -8.06 -4.11
C ILE A 75 7.28 -8.27 -5.62
N SER A 76 6.18 -8.81 -6.15
CA SER A 76 5.94 -8.85 -7.60
C SER A 76 5.43 -7.51 -8.11
N ASN A 77 5.73 -7.20 -9.38
CA ASN A 77 5.13 -6.11 -10.12
C ASN A 77 3.64 -6.42 -10.45
N ASP A 78 2.83 -6.55 -9.42
CA ASP A 78 1.43 -6.97 -9.49
C ASP A 78 0.61 -6.23 -8.42
N GLU A 79 -0.36 -5.44 -8.88
CA GLU A 79 -1.14 -4.55 -8.01
C GLU A 79 -1.95 -5.33 -6.97
N TYR A 80 -2.45 -6.53 -7.34
CA TYR A 80 -3.20 -7.39 -6.43
C TYR A 80 -2.31 -7.91 -5.30
N ARG A 81 -1.06 -8.31 -5.59
CA ARG A 81 -0.11 -8.77 -4.58
C ARG A 81 0.38 -7.64 -3.68
N SER A 82 0.61 -6.45 -4.24
CA SER A 82 0.98 -5.26 -3.46
C SER A 82 -0.07 -4.91 -2.40
N SER A 83 -1.37 -5.06 -2.70
CA SER A 83 -2.44 -4.77 -1.75
C SER A 83 -2.57 -5.80 -0.61
N LYS A 84 -1.98 -7.00 -0.76
CA LYS A 84 -2.02 -8.12 0.20
C LYS A 84 -0.74 -8.30 1.02
N LEU A 85 0.08 -7.25 1.11
CA LEU A 85 1.37 -7.30 1.81
C LEU A 85 1.23 -7.69 3.29
N PHE A 86 0.27 -7.12 4.02
CA PHE A 86 0.13 -7.35 5.45
C PHE A 86 -0.36 -8.76 5.77
N SER A 87 -1.35 -9.27 5.04
CA SER A 87 -1.68 -10.71 5.05
C SER A 87 -0.43 -11.56 4.86
N SER A 88 0.41 -11.26 3.86
CA SER A 88 1.63 -12.03 3.60
C SER A 88 2.62 -12.01 4.78
N PHE A 89 2.76 -10.88 5.49
CA PHE A 89 3.58 -10.83 6.71
C PHE A 89 2.98 -11.65 7.85
N LEU A 90 1.67 -11.56 8.05
CA LEU A 90 0.97 -12.35 9.06
C LEU A 90 1.09 -13.84 8.77
N GLU A 91 0.89 -14.26 7.52
CA GLU A 91 1.06 -15.63 7.04
C GLU A 91 2.46 -16.19 7.36
N LEU A 92 3.51 -15.44 7.01
CA LEU A 92 4.90 -15.82 7.30
C LEU A 92 5.18 -16.00 8.79
N SER A 93 4.43 -15.29 9.64
CA SER A 93 4.60 -15.29 11.10
C SER A 93 3.75 -16.32 11.84
N LEU A 94 2.90 -17.08 11.15
CA LEU A 94 1.95 -18.02 11.78
C LEU A 94 2.63 -19.22 12.44
N LEU A 95 3.71 -19.71 11.84
CA LEU A 95 4.40 -20.92 12.26
C LEU A 95 5.89 -20.61 12.53
N PRO A 96 6.55 -21.41 13.39
CA PRO A 96 7.98 -21.31 13.55
C PRO A 96 8.69 -21.60 12.23
N TYR A 97 9.73 -20.82 11.92
CA TYR A 97 10.50 -20.97 10.69
C TYR A 97 11.98 -20.72 10.95
N GLU A 98 12.84 -21.62 10.48
CA GLU A 98 14.29 -21.49 10.55
C GLU A 98 14.85 -20.92 9.25
N SER A 99 15.76 -19.96 9.39
CA SER A 99 16.32 -19.25 8.24
C SER A 99 17.12 -20.16 7.33
N THR A 100 16.92 -20.00 6.02
CA THR A 100 17.73 -20.64 4.98
C THR A 100 18.38 -19.58 4.08
N PRO A 101 19.44 -19.91 3.33
CA PRO A 101 20.05 -18.97 2.38
C PRO A 101 19.09 -18.49 1.29
N ALA A 102 18.11 -19.30 0.89
CA ALA A 102 17.12 -18.91 -0.12
C ALA A 102 15.96 -18.08 0.44
N TYR A 103 15.62 -18.32 1.71
CA TYR A 103 14.50 -17.72 2.43
C TYR A 103 14.97 -17.28 3.83
N PRO A 104 15.47 -16.04 3.98
CA PRO A 104 16.07 -15.54 5.20
C PRO A 104 15.02 -15.12 6.24
N VAL A 105 13.92 -15.87 6.36
CA VAL A 105 12.86 -15.68 7.35
C VAL A 105 13.26 -16.39 8.63
N GLN A 106 13.00 -15.79 9.79
CA GLN A 106 13.19 -16.42 11.09
C GLN A 106 12.03 -16.05 12.00
N VAL A 107 11.29 -17.07 12.45
CA VAL A 107 10.18 -16.93 13.39
C VAL A 107 10.39 -17.93 14.52
N ASN A 108 10.75 -17.42 15.69
CA ASN A 108 10.88 -18.25 16.89
C ASN A 108 9.49 -18.68 17.37
N SER A 109 9.38 -19.90 17.93
CA SER A 109 8.14 -20.41 18.52
C SER A 109 7.52 -19.50 19.59
N ASN A 110 8.33 -18.67 20.25
CA ASN A 110 7.86 -17.70 21.23
C ASN A 110 7.15 -16.49 20.60
N TYR A 111 7.38 -16.22 19.31
CA TYR A 111 6.94 -15.01 18.62
C TYR A 111 5.95 -15.31 17.49
N ILE A 112 5.41 -16.53 17.39
CA ILE A 112 4.43 -16.86 16.35
C ILE A 112 3.12 -16.08 16.54
N PHE A 113 2.54 -15.64 15.44
CA PHE A 113 1.31 -14.85 15.43
C PHE A 113 0.10 -15.60 16.00
N HIS A 114 0.05 -16.92 15.87
CA HIS A 114 -0.94 -17.75 16.56
C HIS A 114 -0.91 -17.53 18.08
N LYS A 115 0.29 -17.51 18.68
CA LYS A 115 0.46 -17.35 20.13
C LYS A 115 -0.03 -15.98 20.59
N PHE A 116 0.27 -14.94 19.82
CA PHE A 116 -0.27 -13.59 20.01
C PHE A 116 -1.82 -13.59 20.01
N LYS A 117 -2.48 -14.19 19.02
CA LYS A 117 -3.95 -14.29 18.98
C LYS A 117 -4.52 -14.99 20.23
N THR A 118 -3.88 -16.06 20.68
CA THR A 118 -4.37 -16.82 21.85
C THR A 118 -4.12 -16.11 23.18
N GLU A 119 -2.95 -15.53 23.39
CA GLU A 119 -2.53 -14.99 24.70
C GLU A 119 -2.92 -13.53 24.91
N VAL A 120 -2.98 -12.74 23.84
CA VAL A 120 -3.19 -11.29 23.93
C VAL A 120 -4.62 -10.89 23.53
N LEU A 121 -5.22 -11.57 22.54
CA LEU A 121 -6.53 -11.18 22.01
C LEU A 121 -7.72 -11.99 22.58
N SER A 122 -7.52 -13.12 23.27
CA SER A 122 -8.65 -13.97 23.70
C SER A 122 -9.26 -13.63 25.07
N LYS A 123 -10.59 -13.39 25.09
CA LYS A 123 -11.50 -13.47 26.25
C LYS A 123 -12.50 -14.64 26.18
N ASN A 124 -12.49 -15.46 25.11
CA ASN A 124 -13.47 -16.54 24.88
C ASN A 124 -12.82 -17.91 24.64
N SER A 125 -13.21 -18.89 25.46
CA SER A 125 -12.61 -20.24 25.55
C SER A 125 -12.96 -21.21 24.42
N SER A 126 -14.01 -20.94 23.63
CA SER A 126 -14.38 -21.77 22.47
C SER A 126 -13.43 -21.61 21.28
N ARG A 127 -12.91 -20.39 21.05
CA ARG A 127 -11.95 -20.03 19.98
C ARG A 127 -10.59 -20.71 20.16
N VAL A 128 -10.15 -20.86 21.41
CA VAL A 128 -8.86 -21.48 21.78
C VAL A 128 -8.82 -22.99 21.46
N ASN A 129 -9.97 -23.69 21.54
CA ASN A 129 -10.04 -25.13 21.28
C ASN A 129 -10.02 -25.51 19.79
N LEU A 130 -10.46 -24.62 18.89
CA LEU A 130 -10.37 -24.81 17.44
C LEU A 130 -8.91 -24.60 16.97
N LEU A 131 -8.30 -23.50 17.41
CA LEU A 131 -6.89 -23.16 17.16
C LEU A 131 -5.91 -24.24 17.64
N ASN A 132 -6.11 -24.76 18.86
CA ASN A 132 -5.29 -25.84 19.43
C ASN A 132 -5.42 -27.19 18.69
N LYS A 133 -6.54 -27.46 18.03
CA LYS A 133 -6.71 -28.65 17.18
C LYS A 133 -6.00 -28.49 15.84
N LEU A 134 -5.95 -27.28 15.31
CA LEU A 134 -5.32 -26.97 14.01
C LEU A 134 -3.79 -26.93 14.11
N ALA A 135 -3.23 -26.36 15.17
CA ALA A 135 -1.78 -26.39 15.43
C ALA A 135 -1.19 -27.81 15.53
N LYS A 136 -1.98 -28.78 16.02
CA LYS A 136 -1.60 -30.20 16.07
C LYS A 136 -1.63 -30.90 14.71
N VAL A 137 -2.43 -30.43 13.76
CA VAL A 137 -2.53 -30.96 12.39
C VAL A 137 -1.47 -30.34 11.48
N LEU A 138 -1.11 -29.06 11.71
CA LEU A 138 -0.13 -28.28 10.95
C LEU A 138 1.33 -28.72 11.15
N GLY A 139 1.62 -29.54 12.18
CA GLY A 139 2.95 -30.09 12.44
C GLY A 139 3.45 -31.13 11.42
N ALA A 140 2.64 -31.51 10.41
CA ALA A 140 3.02 -32.53 9.42
C ALA A 140 2.80 -32.12 7.94
N ALA A 141 2.22 -30.97 7.65
CA ALA A 141 2.01 -30.51 6.28
C ALA A 141 1.87 -28.99 6.22
N ILE A 142 2.80 -28.32 5.53
CA ILE A 142 2.65 -26.93 5.08
C ILE A 142 1.64 -26.92 3.93
N LEU A 143 0.36 -27.19 4.20
CA LEU A 143 -0.72 -27.19 3.20
C LEU A 143 -2.07 -27.06 3.91
N ALA A 144 -2.44 -25.84 4.32
CA ALA A 144 -3.84 -25.52 4.63
C ALA A 144 -4.08 -23.99 4.59
N LYS A 145 -3.91 -23.37 3.42
CA LYS A 145 -4.20 -21.94 3.21
C LYS A 145 -5.65 -21.57 3.58
N GLY A 146 -6.61 -22.43 3.25
CA GLY A 146 -8.02 -22.21 3.63
C GLY A 146 -8.34 -22.24 5.13
N VAL A 147 -7.40 -22.69 5.97
CA VAL A 147 -7.52 -22.59 7.45
C VAL A 147 -6.93 -21.28 7.95
N VAL A 148 -5.88 -20.77 7.28
CA VAL A 148 -5.25 -19.48 7.60
C VAL A 148 -6.22 -18.34 7.33
N ASP A 149 -6.92 -18.39 6.19
CA ASP A 149 -7.96 -17.41 5.85
C ASP A 149 -9.05 -17.40 6.93
N SER A 150 -9.51 -18.55 7.44
CA SER A 150 -10.49 -18.57 8.55
C SER A 150 -9.97 -17.98 9.88
N ILE A 151 -8.66 -17.99 10.14
CA ILE A 151 -8.05 -17.42 11.36
C ILE A 151 -7.86 -15.89 11.22
N ILE A 152 -7.68 -15.41 9.99
CA ILE A 152 -7.51 -13.99 9.64
C ILE A 152 -8.87 -13.32 9.41
N GLU A 153 -9.79 -13.95 8.66
CA GLU A 153 -11.16 -13.49 8.34
C GLU A 153 -12.06 -13.35 9.58
N GLU A 154 -11.83 -14.12 10.65
CA GLU A 154 -12.58 -13.99 11.91
C GLU A 154 -12.17 -12.77 12.76
N SER A 155 -11.23 -11.94 12.28
CA SER A 155 -10.80 -10.70 12.91
C SER A 155 -11.69 -9.52 12.48
N GLU A 156 -12.28 -8.80 13.44
CA GLU A 156 -12.95 -7.52 13.18
C GLU A 156 -11.94 -6.38 12.86
N LEU A 157 -10.63 -6.66 12.92
CA LEU A 157 -9.54 -5.69 12.74
C LEU A 157 -8.94 -5.75 11.33
N ASP A 158 -8.37 -4.63 10.88
CA ASP A 158 -7.56 -4.56 9.66
C ASP A 158 -6.28 -5.41 9.76
N GLU A 159 -5.85 -6.01 8.65
CA GLU A 159 -4.62 -6.82 8.60
C GLU A 159 -3.40 -5.99 8.96
N ALA A 160 -3.33 -4.72 8.54
CA ALA A 160 -2.21 -3.84 8.88
C ALA A 160 -2.24 -3.41 10.36
N GLU A 161 -3.42 -3.19 10.92
CA GLU A 161 -3.58 -2.92 12.36
C GLU A 161 -3.26 -4.16 13.21
N GLU A 162 -3.70 -5.33 12.78
CA GLU A 162 -3.41 -6.59 13.43
C GLU A 162 -1.90 -6.89 13.38
N PHE A 163 -1.26 -6.63 12.24
CA PHE A 163 0.19 -6.65 12.11
C PHE A 163 0.87 -5.64 13.04
N GLU A 164 0.41 -4.39 13.10
CA GLU A 164 0.94 -3.37 14.02
C GLU A 164 0.86 -3.81 15.49
N LYS A 165 -0.27 -4.39 15.92
CA LYS A 165 -0.44 -4.91 17.29
C LYS A 165 0.47 -6.11 17.55
N TYR A 166 0.62 -6.99 16.57
CA TYR A 166 1.53 -8.12 16.64
C TYR A 166 2.99 -7.67 16.81
N LEU A 167 3.44 -6.69 16.00
CA LEU A 167 4.77 -6.09 16.15
C LEU A 167 4.93 -5.43 17.53
N SER A 168 3.90 -4.73 18.03
CA SER A 168 3.92 -4.13 19.36
C SER A 168 4.12 -5.15 20.47
N TRP A 169 3.52 -6.34 20.36
CA TRP A 169 3.72 -7.43 21.31
C TRP A 169 5.17 -7.93 21.30
N ILE A 170 5.73 -8.17 20.10
CA ILE A 170 7.11 -8.69 19.94
C ILE A 170 8.17 -7.67 20.33
N SER A 171 7.94 -6.40 20.00
CA SER A 171 8.92 -5.31 20.19
C SER A 171 9.37 -5.12 21.65
N LYS A 172 8.63 -5.70 22.60
CA LYS A 172 8.95 -5.72 24.03
C LYS A 172 10.06 -6.70 24.40
N GLU A 173 10.24 -7.76 23.60
CA GLU A 173 11.10 -8.90 23.94
C GLU A 173 12.15 -9.21 22.87
N ALA A 174 11.93 -8.81 21.62
CA ALA A 174 12.84 -9.09 20.51
C ALA A 174 13.06 -7.89 19.60
N THR A 175 14.19 -7.91 18.89
CA THR A 175 14.40 -7.05 17.73
C THR A 175 13.61 -7.60 16.55
N ILE A 176 13.07 -6.71 15.72
CA ILE A 176 12.27 -7.05 14.55
C ILE A 176 13.02 -6.56 13.31
N CYS A 177 13.29 -7.46 12.38
CA CYS A 177 13.82 -7.15 11.05
C CYS A 177 12.73 -7.35 10.01
N ILE A 178 12.40 -6.30 9.27
CA ILE A 178 11.46 -6.35 8.14
C ILE A 178 12.23 -6.03 6.87
N ALA A 179 12.31 -6.99 5.96
CA ALA A 179 13.00 -6.86 4.69
C ALA A 179 12.00 -6.97 3.53
N ILE A 180 11.98 -5.96 2.65
CA ILE A 180 11.14 -5.93 1.47
C ILE A 180 12.01 -5.82 0.22
N ASP A 181 12.02 -6.88 -0.58
CA ASP A 181 12.70 -6.94 -1.87
C ASP A 181 11.81 -6.32 -2.97
N ASN A 182 12.43 -5.72 -3.98
CA ASN A 182 11.76 -5.00 -5.05
C ASN A 182 10.72 -3.97 -4.56
N TYR A 183 11.14 -3.13 -3.62
CA TYR A 183 10.29 -2.16 -2.92
C TYR A 183 9.54 -1.19 -3.85
N GLN A 184 10.10 -0.91 -5.03
CA GLN A 184 9.48 -0.05 -6.05
C GLN A 184 8.13 -0.55 -6.54
N PHE A 185 7.88 -1.87 -6.48
CA PHE A 185 6.62 -2.47 -6.93
C PHE A 185 5.48 -2.38 -5.90
N LEU A 186 5.75 -1.90 -4.69
CA LEU A 186 4.68 -1.53 -3.77
C LEU A 186 3.98 -0.27 -4.29
N ASN A 187 2.66 -0.31 -4.38
CA ASN A 187 1.87 0.89 -4.59
C ASN A 187 2.13 1.90 -3.46
N LEU A 188 1.95 3.19 -3.78
CA LEU A 188 2.29 4.29 -2.87
C LEU A 188 1.59 4.19 -1.51
N GLU A 189 0.40 3.60 -1.50
CA GLU A 189 -0.51 3.58 -0.37
C GLU A 189 -0.14 2.51 0.65
N THR A 190 0.10 1.29 0.17
CA THR A 190 0.70 0.21 0.96
C THR A 190 2.06 0.66 1.49
N ARG A 191 2.86 1.34 0.66
CA ARG A 191 4.18 1.87 1.07
C ARG A 191 4.07 2.85 2.23
N ASN A 192 3.21 3.87 2.12
CA ASN A 192 2.97 4.85 3.17
C ASN A 192 2.51 4.15 4.47
N LEU A 193 1.66 3.14 4.36
CA LEU A 193 1.14 2.38 5.51
C LEU A 193 2.21 1.54 6.21
N VAL A 194 3.06 0.84 5.45
CA VAL A 194 4.22 0.11 5.99
C VAL A 194 5.16 1.04 6.73
N GLU A 195 5.53 2.16 6.10
CA GLU A 195 6.42 3.15 6.69
C GLU A 195 5.83 3.75 7.97
N ARG A 196 4.53 4.06 8.00
CA ARG A 196 3.83 4.52 9.20
C ARG A 196 3.91 3.50 10.34
N ILE A 197 3.64 2.23 10.07
CA ILE A 197 3.70 1.17 11.08
C ILE A 197 5.13 1.04 11.62
N ILE A 198 6.13 1.04 10.73
CA ILE A 198 7.54 0.94 11.11
C ILE A 198 7.98 2.14 11.97
N PHE A 199 7.50 3.34 11.64
CA PHE A 199 7.80 4.56 12.39
C PHE A 199 7.36 4.48 13.86
N ASN A 200 6.34 3.68 14.17
CA ASN A 200 5.83 3.50 15.54
C ASN A 200 6.76 2.67 16.43
N PHE A 201 7.80 2.03 15.88
CA PHE A 201 8.74 1.19 16.63
C PHE A 201 10.21 1.59 16.39
N PRO A 202 10.59 2.85 16.68
CA PRO A 202 11.90 3.40 16.29
C PRO A 202 13.10 2.78 17.03
N GLU A 203 12.88 2.02 18.10
CA GLU A 203 13.93 1.37 18.89
C GLU A 203 14.06 -0.14 18.62
N SER A 204 13.03 -0.76 18.04
CA SER A 204 12.94 -2.22 17.92
C SER A 204 12.97 -2.74 16.48
N ILE A 205 12.79 -1.88 15.46
CA ILE A 205 12.73 -2.29 14.05
C ILE A 205 14.00 -1.93 13.27
N ILE A 206 14.57 -2.92 12.59
CA ILE A 206 15.52 -2.74 11.49
C ILE A 206 14.76 -2.95 10.18
N PHE A 207 14.64 -1.90 9.37
CA PHE A 207 13.91 -1.94 8.11
C PHE A 207 14.89 -2.03 6.94
N ILE A 208 14.72 -3.04 6.08
CA ILE A 208 15.60 -3.25 4.93
C ILE A 208 14.78 -3.17 3.66
N VAL A 209 15.22 -2.36 2.71
CA VAL A 209 14.60 -2.27 1.38
C VAL A 209 15.61 -2.59 0.30
N VAL A 210 15.18 -3.36 -0.70
CA VAL A 210 15.89 -3.48 -1.97
C VAL A 210 15.18 -2.59 -2.98
N ASP A 211 15.90 -1.58 -3.45
CA ASP A 211 15.41 -0.58 -4.38
C ASP A 211 16.07 -0.74 -5.76
N ARG A 212 15.27 -0.55 -6.81
CA ARG A 212 15.76 -0.58 -8.18
C ARG A 212 16.17 0.82 -8.62
N THR A 213 17.35 0.89 -9.23
CA THR A 213 17.79 2.09 -9.93
C THR A 213 17.79 1.89 -11.44
N ASN A 214 17.71 3.01 -12.14
CA ASN A 214 18.02 3.12 -13.56
C ASN A 214 19.11 4.18 -13.70
N ASN A 215 20.31 3.76 -14.11
CA ASN A 215 21.50 4.62 -14.15
C ASN A 215 21.77 5.31 -12.80
N ARG A 216 21.71 4.54 -11.70
CA ARG A 216 21.91 5.01 -10.31
C ARG A 216 20.86 5.99 -9.77
N VAL A 217 19.80 6.26 -10.52
CA VAL A 217 18.66 7.04 -10.03
C VAL A 217 17.57 6.06 -9.61
N SER A 218 17.11 6.17 -8.37
CA SER A 218 15.97 5.38 -7.88
C SER A 218 14.74 5.66 -8.73
N GLU A 219 13.95 4.62 -9.00
CA GLU A 219 12.61 4.78 -9.59
C GLU A 219 11.65 5.50 -8.62
N LEU A 220 12.04 5.62 -7.35
CA LEU A 220 11.30 6.30 -6.31
C LEU A 220 11.94 7.64 -5.97
N VAL A 221 11.10 8.68 -5.86
CA VAL A 221 11.55 10.02 -5.44
C VAL A 221 12.19 9.99 -4.04
N HIS A 222 11.69 9.12 -3.16
CA HIS A 222 12.28 8.78 -1.85
C HIS A 222 12.10 7.28 -1.58
N PRO A 223 13.17 6.48 -1.57
CA PRO A 223 13.08 5.03 -1.36
C PRO A 223 12.55 4.68 0.03
N VAL A 224 12.91 5.45 1.07
CA VAL A 224 12.41 5.29 2.45
C VAL A 224 12.35 6.68 3.10
N ARG A 225 11.23 7.02 3.74
CA ARG A 225 11.01 8.30 4.45
C ARG A 225 11.23 8.19 5.97
N VAL A 226 11.14 6.97 6.52
CA VAL A 226 11.47 6.68 7.92
C VAL A 226 12.98 6.66 8.19
N PHE A 227 13.37 6.84 9.46
CA PHE A 227 14.77 6.79 9.93
C PHE A 227 15.76 7.75 9.24
N ASN A 228 15.34 8.96 8.85
CA ASN A 228 16.18 9.93 8.12
C ASN A 228 17.59 10.20 8.69
N LYS A 229 17.83 9.95 9.99
CA LYS A 229 19.13 10.13 10.65
C LYS A 229 19.89 8.83 10.98
N ASN A 230 19.23 7.66 10.94
CA ASN A 230 19.84 6.37 11.24
C ASN A 230 19.59 5.38 10.09
N ARG A 231 20.29 5.61 8.98
CA ARG A 231 20.16 4.81 7.77
C ARG A 231 21.51 4.55 7.12
N GLU A 232 21.64 3.40 6.47
CA GLU A 232 22.78 2.99 5.68
C GLU A 232 22.35 2.79 4.21
N ASN A 233 23.14 3.27 3.26
CA ASN A 233 22.88 3.08 1.83
C ASN A 233 24.00 2.24 1.23
N ILE A 234 23.65 1.07 0.71
CA ILE A 234 24.57 0.14 0.06
C ILE A 234 24.23 0.13 -1.43
N VAL A 235 25.18 0.51 -2.27
CA VAL A 235 24.96 0.69 -3.72
C VAL A 235 25.70 -0.40 -4.49
N PHE A 236 24.99 -1.08 -5.38
CA PHE A 236 25.50 -2.16 -6.21
C PHE A 236 25.65 -1.70 -7.66
N ASP A 237 26.87 -1.75 -8.17
CA ASP A 237 27.17 -1.60 -9.60
C ASP A 237 27.29 -2.97 -10.30
N TYR A 238 27.28 -2.99 -11.63
CA TYR A 238 27.66 -4.20 -12.38
C TYR A 238 29.11 -4.61 -12.08
N LEU A 239 29.38 -5.92 -12.19
CA LEU A 239 30.72 -6.44 -11.97
C LEU A 239 31.67 -5.91 -13.04
N THR A 240 32.88 -5.54 -12.62
CA THR A 240 33.98 -5.27 -13.55
C THR A 240 34.44 -6.56 -14.23
N GLU A 241 35.21 -6.42 -15.31
CA GLU A 241 35.83 -7.57 -16.01
C GLU A 241 36.68 -8.41 -15.04
N ARG A 242 37.40 -7.74 -14.14
CA ARG A 242 38.24 -8.39 -13.12
C ARG A 242 37.42 -9.16 -12.09
N GLU A 243 36.32 -8.61 -11.61
CA GLU A 243 35.41 -9.29 -10.69
C GLU A 243 34.71 -10.47 -11.36
N THR A 244 34.33 -10.31 -12.64
CA THR A 244 33.76 -11.38 -13.47
C THR A 244 34.75 -12.54 -13.61
N PHE A 245 36.03 -12.24 -13.87
CA PHE A 245 37.08 -13.24 -13.91
C PHE A 245 37.23 -14.02 -12.60
N TYR A 246 37.29 -13.32 -11.45
CA TYR A 246 37.38 -14.00 -10.17
C TYR A 246 36.14 -14.85 -9.88
N LEU A 247 34.95 -14.34 -10.17
CA LEU A 247 33.71 -15.09 -10.00
C LEU A 247 33.72 -16.39 -10.82
N ILE A 248 34.14 -16.31 -12.09
CA ILE A 248 34.20 -17.47 -12.98
C ILE A 248 35.26 -18.47 -12.49
N ARG A 249 36.45 -17.99 -12.12
CA ARG A 249 37.53 -18.82 -11.59
C ARG A 249 37.13 -19.59 -10.33
N GLU A 250 36.43 -18.96 -9.39
CA GLU A 250 36.00 -19.62 -8.15
C GLU A 250 34.87 -20.64 -8.37
N ASN A 251 34.19 -20.58 -9.51
CA ASN A 251 33.04 -21.42 -9.82
C ASN A 251 33.30 -22.47 -10.92
N LEU A 252 34.40 -22.40 -11.65
CA LEU A 252 34.78 -23.34 -12.72
C LEU A 252 36.17 -23.93 -12.49
N SER A 253 36.30 -25.25 -12.67
CA SER A 253 37.58 -25.95 -12.61
C SER A 253 38.13 -26.20 -14.02
N CYS A 254 38.86 -25.22 -14.57
CA CYS A 254 39.47 -25.26 -15.91
C CYS A 254 40.94 -24.80 -15.86
N ASP A 255 41.70 -25.03 -16.94
CA ASP A 255 43.05 -24.46 -17.07
C ASP A 255 43.00 -22.92 -17.22
N ALA A 256 44.11 -22.25 -16.88
CA ALA A 256 44.17 -20.78 -16.81
C ALA A 256 43.87 -20.10 -18.14
N THR A 257 44.41 -20.63 -19.25
CA THR A 257 44.19 -20.09 -20.60
C THR A 257 42.73 -20.14 -21.03
N LYS A 258 42.03 -21.24 -20.71
CA LYS A 258 40.62 -21.44 -21.02
C LYS A 258 39.72 -20.63 -20.10
N LEU A 259 40.12 -20.41 -18.84
CA LEU A 259 39.43 -19.50 -17.92
C LEU A 259 39.44 -18.06 -18.41
N ASP A 260 40.59 -17.58 -18.92
CA ASP A 260 40.71 -16.22 -19.47
C ASP A 260 39.76 -16.02 -20.68
N GLU A 261 39.76 -16.99 -21.61
CA GLU A 261 38.89 -16.95 -22.79
C GLU A 261 37.40 -16.96 -22.42
N ILE A 262 36.98 -17.90 -21.56
CA ILE A 262 35.60 -18.00 -21.08
C ILE A 262 35.19 -16.71 -20.36
N SER A 263 36.07 -16.19 -19.50
CA SER A 263 35.77 -15.00 -18.72
C SER A 263 35.59 -13.76 -19.59
N SER A 264 36.47 -13.56 -20.57
CA SER A 264 36.38 -12.42 -21.48
C SER A 264 35.09 -12.50 -22.31
N ASP A 265 34.77 -13.69 -22.84
CA ASP A 265 33.56 -13.89 -23.64
C ASP A 265 32.26 -13.69 -22.82
N VAL A 266 32.21 -14.21 -21.58
CA VAL A 266 31.09 -13.97 -20.65
C VAL A 266 30.95 -12.48 -20.33
N PHE A 267 32.05 -11.79 -20.03
CA PHE A 267 31.99 -10.36 -19.72
C PHE A 267 31.51 -9.53 -20.92
N ILE A 268 31.99 -9.80 -22.13
CA ILE A 268 31.54 -9.11 -23.36
C ILE A 268 30.03 -9.25 -23.55
N LYS A 269 29.48 -10.44 -23.30
CA LYS A 269 28.06 -10.76 -23.51
C LYS A 269 27.15 -10.18 -22.43
N THR A 270 27.60 -10.14 -21.19
CA THR A 270 26.78 -9.77 -20.02
C THR A 270 27.04 -8.35 -19.51
N LYS A 271 28.18 -7.75 -19.90
CA LYS A 271 28.68 -6.46 -19.41
C LYS A 271 28.70 -6.35 -17.88
N GLY A 272 28.99 -7.47 -17.19
CA GLY A 272 29.04 -7.49 -15.73
C GLY A 272 27.68 -7.69 -15.04
N ASN A 273 26.61 -7.94 -15.79
CA ASN A 273 25.32 -8.31 -15.21
C ASN A 273 25.42 -9.68 -14.55
N LEU A 274 25.42 -9.71 -13.21
CA LEU A 274 25.65 -10.91 -12.42
C LEU A 274 24.60 -11.98 -12.66
N LYS A 275 23.34 -11.59 -12.88
CA LYS A 275 22.29 -12.57 -13.17
C LYS A 275 22.47 -13.24 -14.53
N GLU A 276 22.92 -12.50 -15.54
CA GLU A 276 23.25 -13.08 -16.83
C GLU A 276 24.52 -13.94 -16.78
N ILE A 277 25.53 -13.52 -16.00
CA ILE A 277 26.73 -14.32 -15.73
C ILE A 277 26.35 -15.66 -15.08
N GLU A 278 25.42 -15.66 -14.12
CA GLU A 278 24.91 -16.88 -13.51
C GLU A 278 24.32 -17.85 -14.54
N TYR A 279 23.48 -17.35 -15.47
CA TYR A 279 22.93 -18.18 -16.54
C TYR A 279 24.03 -18.77 -17.45
N CYS A 280 25.04 -17.97 -17.79
CA CYS A 280 26.20 -18.45 -18.53
C CYS A 280 26.94 -19.55 -17.76
N LEU A 281 27.19 -19.36 -16.46
CA LEU A 281 27.90 -20.33 -15.61
C LEU A 281 27.17 -21.67 -15.50
N ILE A 282 25.85 -21.66 -15.32
CA ILE A 282 25.04 -22.89 -15.29
C ILE A 282 25.19 -23.64 -16.61
N LYS A 283 25.06 -22.95 -17.75
CA LYS A 283 25.21 -23.54 -19.09
C LYS A 283 26.61 -24.11 -19.30
N ILE A 284 27.65 -23.35 -18.97
CA ILE A 284 29.05 -23.77 -19.11
C ILE A 284 29.34 -25.01 -18.26
N LYS A 285 28.88 -25.04 -16.99
CA LYS A 285 29.03 -26.21 -16.11
C LYS A 285 28.39 -27.46 -16.73
N ASN A 286 27.22 -27.33 -17.34
CA ASN A 286 26.54 -28.44 -18.00
C ASN A 286 27.30 -28.92 -19.24
N LEU A 287 27.77 -28.01 -20.11
CA LEU A 287 28.57 -28.35 -21.30
C LEU A 287 29.91 -29.04 -20.95
N LEU A 288 30.57 -28.57 -19.89
CA LEU A 288 31.80 -29.18 -19.38
C LEU A 288 31.55 -30.59 -18.83
N ARG A 289 30.42 -30.82 -18.15
CA ARG A 289 30.03 -32.15 -17.64
C ARG A 289 29.73 -33.14 -18.77
N THR A 290 29.20 -32.66 -19.90
CA THR A 290 28.82 -33.50 -21.06
C THR A 290 29.89 -33.59 -22.14
N ASN A 291 31.08 -32.99 -21.95
CA ASN A 291 32.16 -32.90 -22.93
C ASN A 291 31.72 -32.33 -24.30
N GLN A 292 30.81 -31.35 -24.29
CA GLN A 292 30.35 -30.66 -25.49
C GLN A 292 31.18 -29.40 -25.80
N GLU A 293 31.13 -28.93 -27.04
CA GLU A 293 31.81 -27.70 -27.45
C GLU A 293 31.25 -26.48 -26.71
N LEU A 294 32.13 -25.60 -26.24
CA LEU A 294 31.77 -24.40 -25.49
C LEU A 294 31.32 -23.28 -26.43
N ALA A 295 30.10 -23.39 -26.93
CA ALA A 295 29.43 -22.30 -27.62
C ALA A 295 28.58 -21.50 -26.62
N ILE A 296 29.19 -20.46 -26.01
CA ILE A 296 28.45 -19.52 -25.17
C ILE A 296 27.64 -18.64 -26.12
N GLU A 297 26.33 -18.62 -25.95
CA GLU A 297 25.43 -17.79 -26.77
C GLU A 297 24.91 -16.63 -25.95
N SER A 298 24.32 -15.63 -26.60
CA SER A 298 23.57 -14.62 -25.85
C SER A 298 22.42 -15.27 -25.08
N PHE A 299 21.98 -14.61 -24.02
CA PHE A 299 20.88 -15.09 -23.18
C PHE A 299 19.59 -15.32 -24.00
N ILE A 300 19.26 -14.37 -24.88
CA ILE A 300 18.09 -14.46 -25.78
C ILE A 300 18.20 -15.67 -26.72
N ALA A 301 19.36 -15.88 -27.37
CA ALA A 301 19.56 -17.01 -28.27
C ALA A 301 19.45 -18.37 -27.53
N THR A 302 19.89 -18.40 -26.27
CA THR A 302 19.75 -19.59 -25.42
C THR A 302 18.28 -19.90 -25.14
N LEU A 303 17.46 -18.89 -24.82
CA LEU A 303 16.03 -19.09 -24.56
C LEU A 303 15.23 -19.47 -25.82
N ASP A 304 15.61 -18.93 -26.99
CA ASP A 304 14.97 -19.25 -28.27
C ASP A 304 15.09 -20.74 -28.62
N LYS A 305 16.24 -21.34 -28.31
CA LYS A 305 16.52 -22.76 -28.56
C LYS A 305 15.90 -23.73 -27.56
N LEU A 306 15.27 -23.24 -26.49
CA LEU A 306 14.61 -24.12 -25.51
C LEU A 306 13.46 -24.90 -26.15
N PRO A 307 13.16 -26.13 -25.69
CA PRO A 307 12.02 -26.89 -26.18
C PRO A 307 10.69 -26.12 -26.04
N VAL A 308 9.71 -26.43 -26.89
CA VAL A 308 8.41 -25.72 -26.91
C VAL A 308 7.73 -25.73 -25.53
N ILE A 309 7.80 -26.85 -24.81
CA ILE A 309 7.24 -26.97 -23.45
C ILE A 309 7.88 -25.98 -22.47
N HIS A 310 9.20 -25.77 -22.58
CA HIS A 310 9.93 -24.81 -21.76
C HIS A 310 9.51 -23.38 -22.10
N ARG A 311 9.47 -23.04 -23.40
CA ARG A 311 9.05 -21.71 -23.84
C ARG A 311 7.60 -21.41 -23.48
N LYS A 312 6.70 -22.40 -23.46
CA LYS A 312 5.30 -22.23 -22.99
C LYS A 312 5.24 -21.95 -21.49
N PHE A 313 6.01 -22.66 -20.65
CA PHE A 313 6.12 -22.33 -19.22
C PHE A 313 6.64 -20.91 -19.00
N LEU A 314 7.69 -20.52 -19.72
CA LEU A 314 8.26 -19.18 -19.60
C LEU A 314 7.31 -18.09 -20.13
N THR A 315 6.57 -18.36 -21.21
CA THR A 315 5.51 -17.49 -21.71
C THR A 315 4.40 -17.33 -20.66
N LEU A 316 3.97 -18.43 -20.05
CA LEU A 316 2.93 -18.41 -19.03
C LEU A 316 3.30 -17.54 -17.82
N VAL A 317 4.51 -17.70 -17.26
CA VAL A 317 4.93 -16.86 -16.12
C VAL A 317 5.21 -15.40 -16.54
N SER A 318 5.54 -15.14 -17.81
CA SER A 318 5.71 -13.78 -18.33
C SER A 318 4.39 -13.00 -18.46
N LEU A 319 3.26 -13.70 -18.46
CA LEU A 319 1.92 -13.13 -18.46
C LEU A 319 1.42 -12.82 -17.04
N MET A 320 2.05 -13.37 -16.00
CA MET A 320 1.53 -13.43 -14.64
C MET A 320 2.60 -13.03 -13.62
N ASP A 321 2.81 -11.73 -13.46
CA ASP A 321 3.87 -11.19 -12.59
C ASP A 321 3.72 -11.62 -11.12
N GLY A 322 2.47 -11.76 -10.64
CA GLY A 322 2.11 -12.26 -9.31
C GLY A 322 2.29 -13.78 -9.08
N GLY A 323 2.65 -14.52 -10.13
CA GLY A 323 2.94 -15.96 -10.09
C GLY A 323 1.72 -16.89 -10.12
N ILE A 324 1.90 -18.14 -10.50
CA ILE A 324 0.80 -19.09 -10.72
C ILE A 324 1.03 -20.36 -9.93
N LYS A 325 0.00 -20.88 -9.26
CA LYS A 325 0.09 -22.17 -8.56
C LYS A 325 0.63 -23.24 -9.50
N THR A 326 1.60 -24.00 -9.02
CA THR A 326 2.33 -25.00 -9.80
C THR A 326 1.39 -25.99 -10.49
N GLU A 327 0.36 -26.48 -9.78
CA GLU A 327 -0.63 -27.41 -10.35
C GLU A 327 -1.51 -26.79 -11.45
N LEU A 328 -1.87 -25.51 -11.30
CA LEU A 328 -2.59 -24.78 -12.35
C LEU A 328 -1.69 -24.56 -13.56
N ALA A 329 -0.42 -24.19 -13.35
CA ALA A 329 0.54 -24.03 -14.44
C ALA A 329 0.71 -25.34 -15.23
N LYS A 330 0.88 -26.48 -14.55
CA LYS A 330 0.93 -27.80 -15.20
C LYS A 330 -0.33 -28.09 -16.02
N SER A 331 -1.50 -27.81 -15.45
CA SER A 331 -2.79 -28.00 -16.13
C SER A 331 -2.93 -27.13 -17.38
N ILE A 332 -2.45 -25.89 -17.34
CA ILE A 332 -2.41 -24.96 -18.47
C ILE A 332 -1.46 -25.48 -19.55
N ILE A 333 -0.25 -25.91 -19.16
CA ILE A 333 0.74 -26.43 -20.11
C ILE A 333 0.23 -27.70 -20.78
N TYR A 334 -0.33 -28.65 -20.01
CA TYR A 334 -0.98 -29.86 -20.52
C TYR A 334 -2.05 -29.52 -21.56
N LYS A 335 -2.95 -28.58 -21.23
CA LYS A 335 -4.01 -28.16 -22.13
C LYS A 335 -3.49 -27.48 -23.39
N SER A 336 -2.46 -26.66 -23.26
CA SER A 336 -1.85 -25.91 -24.38
C SER A 336 -1.01 -26.76 -25.34
N LEU A 337 -0.64 -27.98 -24.95
CA LEU A 337 0.18 -28.91 -25.72
C LEU A 337 -0.60 -30.15 -26.20
N GLY A 338 -1.68 -30.53 -25.51
CA GLY A 338 -2.48 -31.70 -25.86
C GLY A 338 -1.86 -33.02 -25.36
N ALA A 339 -1.64 -33.97 -26.26
CA ALA A 339 -1.28 -35.37 -25.97
C ALA A 339 0.17 -35.57 -25.48
N ILE A 340 0.51 -34.99 -24.32
CA ILE A 340 1.79 -35.15 -23.62
C ILE A 340 1.52 -35.76 -22.24
N SER A 341 2.46 -36.54 -21.72
CA SER A 341 2.32 -37.11 -20.36
C SER A 341 2.60 -36.05 -19.29
N TYR A 342 1.94 -36.15 -18.13
CA TYR A 342 2.28 -35.29 -16.98
C TYR A 342 3.74 -35.47 -16.51
N SER A 343 4.35 -36.64 -16.77
CA SER A 343 5.76 -36.90 -16.45
C SER A 343 6.70 -35.97 -17.22
N ASP A 344 6.45 -35.78 -18.52
CA ASP A 344 7.28 -34.90 -19.36
C ASP A 344 7.16 -33.42 -18.93
N ILE A 345 5.97 -33.03 -18.44
CA ILE A 345 5.71 -31.70 -17.88
C ILE A 345 6.48 -31.51 -16.58
N ASP A 346 6.44 -32.49 -15.69
CA ASP A 346 7.17 -32.45 -14.41
C ASP A 346 8.69 -32.38 -14.64
N GLU A 347 9.23 -33.20 -15.56
CA GLU A 347 10.64 -33.17 -15.92
C GLU A 347 11.07 -31.81 -16.50
N SER A 348 10.27 -31.25 -17.43
CA SER A 348 10.56 -29.93 -18.01
C SER A 348 10.49 -28.81 -16.98
N LEU A 349 9.54 -28.88 -16.05
CA LEU A 349 9.43 -27.91 -14.97
C LEU A 349 10.65 -27.98 -14.03
N LEU A 350 11.07 -29.19 -13.66
CA LEU A 350 12.27 -29.40 -12.85
C LEU A 350 13.52 -28.88 -13.54
N ASP A 351 13.67 -29.09 -14.84
CA ASP A 351 14.79 -28.56 -15.61
C ASP A 351 14.81 -27.02 -15.60
N LEU A 352 13.66 -26.37 -15.82
CA LEU A 352 13.55 -24.90 -15.74
C LEU A 352 13.89 -24.33 -14.35
N LEU A 353 13.49 -25.02 -13.28
CA LEU A 353 13.81 -24.65 -11.90
C LEU A 353 15.31 -24.82 -11.61
N ASN A 354 15.90 -25.95 -12.04
CA ASN A 354 17.32 -26.23 -11.86
C ASN A 354 18.21 -25.23 -12.62
N ASN A 355 17.77 -24.80 -13.81
CA ASN A 355 18.46 -23.77 -14.60
C ASN A 355 18.11 -22.33 -14.15
N ARG A 356 17.32 -22.14 -13.09
CA ARG A 356 16.92 -20.85 -12.51
C ARG A 356 16.19 -19.92 -13.50
N TYR A 357 15.59 -20.47 -14.55
CA TYR A 357 14.69 -19.72 -15.43
C TYR A 357 13.32 -19.54 -14.79
N LEU A 358 12.92 -20.46 -13.91
CA LEU A 358 11.77 -20.36 -13.03
C LEU A 358 12.20 -20.36 -11.56
N MET A 359 11.33 -19.85 -10.70
CA MET A 359 11.45 -19.98 -9.24
C MET A 359 10.08 -20.08 -8.58
N LEU A 360 10.06 -20.48 -7.31
CA LEU A 360 8.88 -20.47 -6.47
C LEU A 360 8.85 -19.21 -5.60
N ASN A 361 7.66 -18.66 -5.37
CA ASN A 361 7.46 -17.49 -4.51
C ASN A 361 7.87 -17.74 -3.05
N THR A 362 8.15 -16.67 -2.31
CA THR A 362 8.70 -16.72 -0.95
C THR A 362 7.68 -16.99 0.15
N SER A 363 6.43 -16.55 -0.01
CA SER A 363 5.42 -16.72 1.05
C SER A 363 4.91 -18.16 1.10
N SER A 364 4.30 -18.64 0.02
CA SER A 364 3.59 -19.92 -0.01
C SER A 364 4.36 -21.07 -0.66
N HIS A 365 5.49 -20.80 -1.33
CA HIS A 365 6.35 -21.80 -1.99
C HIS A 365 5.62 -22.72 -2.99
N ASP A 366 4.47 -22.28 -3.52
CA ASP A 366 3.62 -23.08 -4.40
C ASP A 366 3.37 -22.38 -5.74
N ARG A 367 3.72 -21.09 -5.87
CA ARG A 367 3.53 -20.30 -7.08
C ARG A 367 4.80 -20.17 -7.88
N LEU A 368 4.74 -20.57 -9.15
CA LEU A 368 5.78 -20.37 -10.14
C LEU A 368 5.83 -18.91 -10.61
N ARG A 369 7.03 -18.36 -10.64
CA ARG A 369 7.39 -17.06 -11.20
C ARG A 369 8.60 -17.22 -12.12
N ALA A 370 8.83 -16.23 -12.97
CA ALA A 370 10.09 -16.14 -13.70
C ALA A 370 11.25 -16.00 -12.70
N GLY A 371 12.38 -16.68 -12.98
CA GLY A 371 13.56 -16.64 -12.13
C GLY A 371 14.25 -15.26 -12.10
N HIS A 372 13.97 -14.42 -13.10
CA HIS A 372 14.39 -13.03 -13.15
C HIS A 372 13.57 -12.26 -14.20
N GLU A 373 13.48 -10.94 -14.06
CA GLU A 373 12.85 -10.05 -15.03
C GLU A 373 13.48 -10.13 -16.43
N SER A 374 14.78 -10.42 -16.52
CA SER A 374 15.46 -10.61 -17.81
C SER A 374 14.85 -11.77 -18.61
N VAL A 375 14.40 -12.84 -17.94
CA VAL A 375 13.67 -13.95 -18.58
C VAL A 375 12.37 -13.42 -19.18
N ILE A 376 11.60 -12.63 -18.43
CA ILE A 376 10.35 -12.03 -18.89
C ILE A 376 10.60 -11.14 -20.12
N SER A 377 11.60 -10.25 -20.04
CA SER A 377 11.95 -9.35 -21.14
C SER A 377 12.38 -10.10 -22.41
N ALA A 378 13.19 -11.15 -22.25
CA ALA A 378 13.65 -11.96 -23.37
C ALA A 378 12.49 -12.74 -24.01
N ILE A 379 11.62 -13.35 -23.20
CA ILE A 379 10.47 -14.10 -23.71
C ILE A 379 9.47 -13.20 -24.41
N LYS A 380 9.18 -12.00 -23.87
CA LYS A 380 8.36 -11.00 -24.57
C LYS A 380 8.91 -10.61 -25.94
N THR A 381 10.22 -10.71 -26.14
CA THR A 381 10.89 -10.44 -27.43
C THR A 381 10.84 -11.65 -28.37
N LEU A 382 10.83 -12.87 -27.82
CA LEU A 382 10.90 -14.13 -28.58
C LEU A 382 9.53 -14.74 -28.92
N SER A 383 8.52 -14.52 -28.08
CA SER A 383 7.21 -15.14 -28.25
C SER A 383 6.52 -14.62 -29.50
N ASP A 384 6.24 -15.52 -30.44
CA ASP A 384 5.34 -15.24 -31.55
C ASP A 384 3.88 -15.16 -31.07
N GLY A 385 3.01 -14.59 -31.93
CA GLY A 385 1.60 -14.40 -31.60
C GLY A 385 0.86 -15.72 -31.33
N ASP A 386 1.24 -16.81 -32.01
CA ASP A 386 0.58 -18.10 -31.90
C ASP A 386 0.91 -18.81 -30.57
N LEU A 387 2.18 -18.79 -30.15
CA LEU A 387 2.63 -19.33 -28.88
C LEU A 387 1.97 -18.59 -27.71
N LEU A 388 1.98 -17.26 -27.77
CA LEU A 388 1.37 -16.40 -26.77
C LEU A 388 -0.12 -16.69 -26.64
N GLU A 389 -0.84 -16.71 -27.76
CA GLU A 389 -2.28 -16.89 -27.79
C GLU A 389 -2.68 -18.30 -27.32
N SER A 390 -1.94 -19.33 -27.73
CA SER A 390 -2.15 -20.70 -27.29
C SER A 390 -2.04 -20.85 -25.77
N VAL A 391 -1.05 -20.21 -25.15
CA VAL A 391 -0.86 -20.23 -23.68
C VAL A 391 -1.94 -19.39 -22.99
N ARG A 392 -2.22 -18.19 -23.50
CA ARG A 392 -3.22 -17.24 -22.95
C ARG A 392 -4.62 -17.85 -22.92
N SER A 393 -5.09 -18.39 -24.05
CA SER A 393 -6.40 -19.04 -24.16
C SER A 393 -6.51 -20.25 -23.22
N SER A 394 -5.47 -21.09 -23.15
CA SER A 394 -5.44 -22.23 -22.23
C SER A 394 -5.50 -21.80 -20.76
N ALA A 395 -4.82 -20.71 -20.41
CA ALA A 395 -4.83 -20.14 -19.06
C ALA A 395 -6.22 -19.64 -18.66
N ILE A 396 -6.89 -18.87 -19.52
CA ILE A 396 -8.25 -18.37 -19.26
C ILE A 396 -9.20 -19.53 -19.00
N GLU A 397 -9.17 -20.58 -19.84
CA GLU A 397 -10.07 -21.72 -19.68
C GLU A 397 -9.82 -22.52 -18.39
N VAL A 398 -8.55 -22.76 -18.03
CA VAL A 398 -8.20 -23.48 -16.79
C VAL A 398 -8.58 -22.67 -15.56
N PHE A 399 -8.35 -21.35 -15.57
CA PHE A 399 -8.75 -20.49 -14.47
C PHE A 399 -10.27 -20.44 -14.32
N ALA A 400 -11.01 -20.28 -15.42
CA ALA A 400 -12.48 -20.29 -15.40
C ALA A 400 -13.03 -21.62 -14.86
N ALA A 401 -12.45 -22.76 -15.25
CA ALA A 401 -12.82 -24.07 -14.72
C ALA A 401 -12.45 -24.27 -13.24
N SER A 402 -11.45 -23.53 -12.75
CA SER A 402 -11.03 -23.58 -11.34
C SER A 402 -11.95 -22.76 -10.44
N LEU A 403 -12.54 -21.67 -10.95
CA LEU A 403 -13.49 -20.82 -10.20
C LEU A 403 -14.72 -21.60 -9.72
N THR A 404 -15.23 -22.55 -10.51
CA THR A 404 -16.45 -23.31 -10.16
C THR A 404 -16.25 -24.27 -8.99
N ASN A 405 -15.01 -24.63 -8.69
CA ASN A 405 -14.66 -25.61 -7.66
C ASN A 405 -13.99 -24.98 -6.43
N ASN A 406 -13.69 -23.67 -6.46
CA ASN A 406 -12.94 -23.02 -5.40
C ASN A 406 -13.87 -22.46 -4.32
N GLN A 407 -13.59 -22.81 -3.06
CA GLN A 407 -14.34 -22.30 -1.90
C GLN A 407 -13.57 -21.22 -1.14
N ILE A 408 -12.30 -20.99 -1.48
CA ILE A 408 -11.43 -20.02 -0.79
C ILE A 408 -11.54 -18.66 -1.49
N GLU A 409 -12.03 -17.64 -0.78
CA GLU A 409 -12.34 -16.32 -1.36
C GLU A 409 -11.10 -15.61 -1.93
N GLU A 410 -9.95 -15.64 -1.24
CA GLU A 410 -8.73 -14.97 -1.74
C GLU A 410 -8.21 -15.62 -3.03
N GLU A 411 -8.24 -16.94 -3.10
CA GLU A 411 -7.84 -17.66 -4.31
C GLU A 411 -8.80 -17.41 -5.46
N HIS A 412 -10.10 -17.33 -5.16
CA HIS A 412 -11.14 -16.94 -6.13
C HIS A 412 -10.87 -15.55 -6.70
N ALA A 413 -10.64 -14.56 -5.84
CA ALA A 413 -10.34 -13.19 -6.25
C ALA A 413 -9.05 -13.08 -7.08
N TYR A 414 -8.00 -13.84 -6.72
CA TYR A 414 -6.77 -13.88 -7.52
C TYR A 414 -7.00 -14.49 -8.90
N LEU A 415 -7.77 -15.58 -9.01
CA LEU A 415 -8.10 -16.18 -10.30
C LEU A 415 -8.91 -15.21 -11.19
N LEU A 416 -9.86 -14.49 -10.61
CA LEU A 416 -10.61 -13.45 -11.31
C LEU A 416 -9.68 -12.33 -11.80
N HIS A 417 -8.74 -11.87 -10.96
CA HIS A 417 -7.72 -10.91 -11.35
C HIS A 417 -6.91 -11.40 -12.56
N CYS A 418 -6.44 -12.64 -12.54
CA CYS A 418 -5.69 -13.24 -13.65
C CYS A 418 -6.54 -13.33 -14.93
N ILE A 419 -7.81 -13.75 -14.84
CA ILE A 419 -8.70 -13.85 -16.01
C ILE A 419 -8.90 -12.47 -16.64
N VAL A 420 -9.23 -11.46 -15.83
CA VAL A 420 -9.43 -10.08 -16.31
C VAL A 420 -8.15 -9.54 -16.95
N GLY A 421 -6.98 -9.81 -16.36
CA GLY A 421 -5.68 -9.37 -16.89
C GLY A 421 -5.26 -10.05 -18.19
N LEU A 422 -5.73 -11.29 -18.45
CA LEU A 422 -5.43 -12.04 -19.68
C LEU A 422 -6.36 -11.72 -20.84
N GLN A 423 -7.56 -11.22 -20.57
CA GLN A 423 -8.57 -10.95 -21.59
C GLN A 423 -8.35 -9.60 -22.26
N ASN A 424 -8.61 -9.53 -23.56
CA ASN A 424 -8.64 -8.27 -24.28
C ASN A 424 -10.01 -7.57 -24.13
N PHE A 425 -10.09 -6.32 -24.60
CA PHE A 425 -11.31 -5.50 -24.51
C PHE A 425 -12.56 -6.21 -25.06
N ASN A 426 -12.47 -6.88 -26.22
CA ASN A 426 -13.62 -7.53 -26.85
C ASN A 426 -14.08 -8.75 -26.04
N GLU A 427 -13.15 -9.52 -25.49
CA GLU A 427 -13.44 -10.69 -24.66
C GLU A 427 -14.13 -10.28 -23.35
N ILE A 428 -13.60 -9.26 -22.66
CA ILE A 428 -14.23 -8.75 -21.43
C ILE A 428 -15.60 -8.16 -21.74
N SER A 429 -15.74 -7.41 -22.84
CA SER A 429 -17.03 -6.84 -23.28
C SER A 429 -18.08 -7.94 -23.52
N SER A 430 -17.67 -9.11 -24.01
CA SER A 430 -18.57 -10.23 -24.26
C SER A 430 -19.03 -10.96 -22.99
N ASN A 431 -18.23 -10.90 -21.92
CA ASN A 431 -18.56 -11.46 -20.62
C ASN A 431 -17.97 -10.61 -19.48
N LEU A 432 -18.80 -9.74 -18.92
CA LEU A 432 -18.43 -8.81 -17.84
C LEU A 432 -18.45 -9.47 -16.45
N GLU A 433 -18.89 -10.73 -16.33
CA GLU A 433 -19.09 -11.40 -15.05
C GLU A 433 -17.79 -11.49 -14.22
N PRO A 434 -16.62 -11.90 -14.78
CA PRO A 434 -15.40 -11.97 -13.99
C PRO A 434 -14.95 -10.61 -13.42
N LEU A 435 -15.09 -9.55 -14.23
CA LEU A 435 -14.75 -8.19 -13.81
C LEU A 435 -15.70 -7.68 -12.71
N THR A 436 -17.00 -7.96 -12.86
CA THR A 436 -18.02 -7.62 -11.86
C THR A 436 -17.74 -8.28 -10.52
N GLN A 437 -17.55 -9.61 -10.53
CA GLN A 437 -17.25 -10.37 -9.31
C GLN A 437 -15.96 -9.90 -8.64
N LEU A 438 -14.94 -9.56 -9.44
CA LEU A 438 -13.68 -9.04 -8.93
C LEU A 438 -13.88 -7.70 -8.21
N ILE A 439 -14.56 -6.74 -8.84
CA ILE A 439 -14.82 -5.42 -8.23
C ILE A 439 -15.63 -5.58 -6.94
N GLU A 440 -16.68 -6.39 -6.96
CA GLU A 440 -17.52 -6.62 -5.77
C GLU A 440 -16.74 -7.27 -4.62
N SER A 441 -15.97 -8.33 -4.90
CA SER A 441 -15.13 -8.99 -3.89
C SER A 441 -14.10 -8.03 -3.30
N GLN A 442 -13.42 -7.27 -4.15
CA GLN A 442 -12.40 -6.31 -3.70
C GLN A 442 -13.01 -5.15 -2.92
N HIS A 443 -14.22 -4.71 -3.27
CA HIS A 443 -14.93 -3.65 -2.55
C HIS A 443 -15.32 -4.13 -1.15
N ARG A 444 -15.86 -5.35 -1.02
CA ARG A 444 -16.17 -5.97 0.29
C ARG A 444 -14.93 -6.09 1.18
N GLN A 445 -13.78 -6.36 0.59
CA GLN A 445 -12.49 -6.46 1.28
C GLN A 445 -11.82 -5.08 1.53
N ASN A 446 -12.52 -3.97 1.26
CA ASN A 446 -12.04 -2.59 1.38
C ASN A 446 -10.80 -2.28 0.51
N GLN A 447 -10.59 -3.00 -0.58
CA GLN A 447 -9.47 -2.84 -1.51
C GLN A 447 -9.73 -1.73 -2.54
N TYR A 448 -10.11 -0.53 -2.07
CA TYR A 448 -10.55 0.58 -2.92
C TYR A 448 -9.45 1.09 -3.87
N HIS A 449 -8.20 1.08 -3.42
CA HIS A 449 -7.05 1.49 -4.24
C HIS A 449 -6.82 0.52 -5.40
N TYR A 450 -6.94 -0.79 -5.15
CA TYR A 450 -6.86 -1.80 -6.20
C TYR A 450 -7.96 -1.59 -7.26
N ILE A 451 -9.20 -1.34 -6.83
CA ILE A 451 -10.32 -1.03 -7.76
C ILE A 451 -9.98 0.20 -8.60
N SER A 452 -9.46 1.26 -7.97
CA SER A 452 -9.06 2.47 -8.71
C SER A 452 -8.01 2.19 -9.78
N ALA A 453 -7.00 1.37 -9.46
CA ALA A 453 -5.92 1.01 -10.36
C ALA A 453 -6.40 0.16 -11.54
N ILE A 454 -7.25 -0.85 -11.32
CA ILE A 454 -7.70 -1.75 -12.41
C ILE A 454 -8.70 -1.09 -13.37
N VAL A 455 -9.41 -0.05 -12.93
CA VAL A 455 -10.41 0.64 -13.77
C VAL A 455 -9.76 1.49 -14.84
N GLU A 456 -8.55 2.01 -14.62
CA GLU A 456 -7.81 2.83 -15.57
C GLU A 456 -7.54 2.13 -16.93
N PRO A 457 -6.92 0.93 -16.96
CA PRO A 457 -6.75 0.18 -18.22
C PRO A 457 -8.09 -0.29 -18.82
N LEU A 458 -9.15 -0.36 -18.02
CA LEU A 458 -10.49 -0.82 -18.42
C LEU A 458 -11.48 0.34 -18.67
N SER A 459 -11.01 1.58 -18.78
CA SER A 459 -11.84 2.79 -18.84
C SER A 459 -12.92 2.75 -19.93
N LYS A 460 -12.61 2.15 -21.09
CA LYS A 460 -13.56 1.98 -22.21
C LYS A 460 -14.71 1.01 -21.89
N LEU A 461 -14.52 0.07 -20.97
CA LEU A 461 -15.52 -0.94 -20.59
C LEU A 461 -16.54 -0.41 -19.59
N ILE A 462 -16.25 0.71 -18.92
CA ILE A 462 -17.08 1.24 -17.84
C ILE A 462 -18.51 1.50 -18.33
N ILE A 463 -18.69 1.92 -19.59
CA ILE A 463 -20.01 2.18 -20.19
C ILE A 463 -20.87 0.91 -20.20
N CYS A 464 -20.26 -0.26 -20.38
CA CYS A 464 -20.92 -1.55 -20.46
C CYS A 464 -21.26 -2.15 -19.08
N LEU A 465 -20.69 -1.63 -17.99
CA LEU A 465 -20.93 -2.15 -16.64
C LEU A 465 -22.34 -1.81 -16.15
N GLY A 466 -22.85 -2.64 -15.23
CA GLY A 466 -24.09 -2.40 -14.52
C GLY A 466 -23.96 -1.27 -13.49
N ASP A 467 -25.08 -0.61 -13.18
CA ASP A 467 -25.08 0.59 -12.33
C ASP A 467 -24.55 0.33 -10.92
N GLU A 468 -24.84 -0.83 -10.33
CA GLU A 468 -24.32 -1.17 -9.00
C GLU A 468 -22.80 -1.26 -8.99
N VAL A 469 -22.20 -1.89 -10.01
CA VAL A 469 -20.73 -1.98 -10.16
C VAL A 469 -20.12 -0.60 -10.38
N ILE A 470 -20.76 0.25 -11.20
CA ILE A 470 -20.32 1.64 -11.41
C ILE A 470 -20.33 2.41 -10.08
N LYS A 471 -21.37 2.26 -9.26
CA LYS A 471 -21.42 2.90 -7.93
C LYS A 471 -20.28 2.42 -7.03
N LEU A 472 -19.93 1.13 -7.04
CA LEU A 472 -18.77 0.62 -6.28
C LEU A 472 -17.44 1.22 -6.77
N ILE A 473 -17.27 1.38 -8.08
CA ILE A 473 -16.10 2.04 -8.66
C ILE A 473 -16.03 3.50 -8.21
N LEU A 474 -17.13 4.25 -8.34
CA LEU A 474 -17.17 5.67 -7.96
C LEU A 474 -16.94 5.84 -6.44
N ASP A 475 -17.57 5.03 -5.60
CA ASP A 475 -17.30 4.99 -4.16
C ASP A 475 -15.81 4.71 -3.87
N SER A 476 -15.20 3.78 -4.61
CA SER A 476 -13.77 3.47 -4.47
C SER A 476 -12.89 4.66 -4.85
N MET A 477 -13.22 5.41 -5.91
CA MET A 477 -12.53 6.65 -6.27
C MET A 477 -12.68 7.73 -5.19
N GLN A 478 -13.86 7.84 -4.59
CA GLN A 478 -14.11 8.76 -3.49
C GLN A 478 -13.25 8.40 -2.26
N LYS A 479 -13.24 7.12 -1.87
CA LYS A 479 -12.49 6.62 -0.70
C LYS A 479 -10.98 6.64 -0.90
N SER A 480 -10.50 6.48 -2.13
CA SER A 480 -9.09 6.60 -2.50
C SER A 480 -8.65 8.04 -2.81
N SER A 481 -9.57 9.02 -2.77
CA SER A 481 -9.32 10.42 -3.11
C SER A 481 -8.87 10.67 -4.56
N GLU A 482 -9.27 9.77 -5.47
CA GLU A 482 -9.03 9.80 -6.92
C GLU A 482 -10.13 10.58 -7.66
N PHE A 483 -10.46 11.77 -7.15
CA PHE A 483 -11.62 12.56 -7.60
C PHE A 483 -11.55 12.96 -9.07
N SER A 484 -10.35 13.23 -9.59
CA SER A 484 -10.16 13.56 -11.01
C SER A 484 -10.53 12.39 -11.91
N LYS A 485 -10.08 11.16 -11.56
CA LYS A 485 -10.44 9.94 -12.28
C LYS A 485 -11.94 9.68 -12.17
N GLY A 486 -12.50 9.84 -10.97
CA GLY A 486 -13.95 9.75 -10.75
C GLY A 486 -14.75 10.71 -11.62
N LEU A 487 -14.33 11.98 -11.75
CA LEU A 487 -14.99 12.98 -12.60
C LEU A 487 -14.91 12.62 -14.09
N GLU A 488 -13.77 12.09 -14.56
CA GLU A 488 -13.62 11.64 -15.93
C GLU A 488 -14.62 10.52 -16.28
N ILE A 489 -14.76 9.55 -15.37
CA ILE A 489 -15.74 8.46 -15.49
C ILE A 489 -17.15 9.01 -15.52
N VAL A 490 -17.51 9.88 -14.57
CA VAL A 490 -18.84 10.48 -14.48
C VAL A 490 -19.17 11.28 -15.74
N ASN A 491 -18.24 12.09 -16.24
CA ASN A 491 -18.43 12.89 -17.45
C ASN A 491 -18.57 12.02 -18.71
N THR A 492 -17.86 10.89 -18.77
CA THR A 492 -17.99 9.91 -19.87
C THR A 492 -19.37 9.26 -19.84
N LEU A 493 -19.77 8.72 -18.69
CA LEU A 493 -21.08 8.07 -18.53
C LEU A 493 -22.26 9.02 -18.74
N SER A 494 -22.13 10.28 -18.31
CA SER A 494 -23.19 11.30 -18.45
C SER A 494 -23.48 11.66 -19.91
N LYS A 495 -22.54 11.45 -20.83
CA LYS A 495 -22.74 11.68 -22.28
C LYS A 495 -23.50 10.53 -22.95
N GLU A 496 -23.38 9.32 -22.42
CA GLU A 496 -23.84 8.09 -23.05
C GLU A 496 -25.23 7.65 -22.58
N SER A 497 -25.68 8.03 -21.38
CA SER A 497 -26.98 7.61 -20.84
C SER A 497 -27.68 8.69 -20.00
N SER A 498 -28.90 9.03 -20.39
CA SER A 498 -29.79 9.90 -19.59
C SER A 498 -30.38 9.20 -18.36
N GLU A 499 -30.47 7.86 -18.38
CA GLU A 499 -31.09 7.07 -17.30
C GLU A 499 -30.22 7.03 -16.04
N ARG A 500 -28.89 7.12 -16.21
CA ARG A 500 -27.92 7.12 -15.10
C ARG A 500 -27.74 8.48 -14.43
N LYS A 501 -28.42 9.52 -14.92
CA LYS A 501 -28.09 10.92 -14.64
C LYS A 501 -28.13 11.27 -13.16
N GLU A 502 -29.09 10.74 -12.41
CA GLU A 502 -29.32 11.13 -11.00
C GLU A 502 -28.12 10.81 -10.09
N TYR A 503 -27.73 9.53 -9.99
CA TYR A 503 -26.61 9.15 -9.13
C TYR A 503 -25.26 9.67 -9.64
N LEU A 504 -25.11 9.85 -10.97
CA LEU A 504 -23.90 10.43 -11.55
C LEU A 504 -23.74 11.91 -11.16
N LEU A 505 -24.84 12.69 -11.12
CA LEU A 505 -24.80 14.07 -10.64
C LEU A 505 -24.41 14.14 -9.16
N ILE A 506 -24.85 13.19 -8.34
CA ILE A 506 -24.46 13.09 -6.93
C ILE A 506 -22.94 12.90 -6.79
N TYR A 507 -22.36 11.94 -7.51
CA TYR A 507 -20.90 11.74 -7.47
C TYR A 507 -20.14 12.93 -8.08
N LYS A 508 -20.65 13.53 -9.16
CA LYS A 508 -20.09 14.76 -9.75
C LYS A 508 -20.00 15.87 -8.71
N TYR A 509 -21.10 16.12 -8.00
CA TYR A 509 -21.17 17.10 -6.95
C TYR A 509 -20.12 16.83 -5.86
N LYS A 510 -20.09 15.59 -5.32
CA LYS A 510 -19.14 15.18 -4.27
C LYS A 510 -17.70 15.45 -4.68
N TYR A 511 -17.30 15.04 -5.88
CA TYR A 511 -15.94 15.25 -6.37
C TYR A 511 -15.59 16.73 -6.58
N LEU A 512 -16.51 17.53 -7.13
CA LEU A 512 -16.27 18.97 -7.32
C LEU A 512 -16.08 19.69 -5.97
N VAL A 513 -16.91 19.38 -4.97
CA VAL A 513 -16.77 19.92 -3.61
C VAL A 513 -15.43 19.52 -2.99
N GLN A 514 -15.02 18.26 -3.13
CA GLN A 514 -13.74 17.75 -2.60
C GLN A 514 -12.52 18.33 -3.33
N LYS A 515 -12.70 18.75 -4.59
CA LYS A 515 -11.72 19.49 -5.38
C LYS A 515 -11.79 21.01 -5.23
N TYR A 516 -12.68 21.52 -4.36
CA TYR A 516 -12.85 22.95 -4.10
C TYR A 516 -13.34 23.76 -5.32
N GLN A 517 -14.06 23.11 -6.25
CA GLN A 517 -14.67 23.73 -7.43
C GLN A 517 -16.13 24.10 -7.14
N TYR A 518 -16.33 25.08 -6.26
CA TYR A 518 -17.66 25.35 -5.67
C TYR A 518 -18.68 25.94 -6.64
N ASP A 519 -18.25 26.78 -7.57
CA ASP A 519 -19.15 27.33 -8.59
C ASP A 519 -19.73 26.23 -9.50
N GLU A 520 -18.88 25.31 -9.96
CA GLU A 520 -19.32 24.14 -10.72
C GLU A 520 -20.21 23.23 -9.87
N ALA A 521 -19.85 23.00 -8.60
CA ALA A 521 -20.66 22.21 -7.68
C ALA A 521 -22.06 22.83 -7.46
N SER A 522 -22.15 24.16 -7.35
CA SER A 522 -23.42 24.89 -7.23
C SER A 522 -24.32 24.64 -8.43
N ASN A 523 -23.76 24.73 -9.64
CA ASN A 523 -24.50 24.47 -10.87
C ASN A 523 -24.99 23.02 -10.99
N VAL A 524 -24.23 22.07 -10.45
CA VAL A 524 -24.63 20.65 -10.37
C VAL A 524 -25.72 20.46 -9.32
N ALA A 525 -25.61 21.10 -8.15
CA ALA A 525 -26.59 20.99 -7.06
C ALA A 525 -27.99 21.45 -7.51
N GLU A 526 -28.09 22.51 -8.32
CA GLU A 526 -29.37 22.97 -8.88
C GLU A 526 -30.06 21.95 -9.80
N GLN A 527 -29.28 21.03 -10.40
CA GLN A 527 -29.80 19.99 -11.29
C GLN A 527 -30.22 18.70 -10.57
N LEU A 528 -29.95 18.57 -9.27
CA LEU A 528 -30.36 17.41 -8.49
C LEU A 528 -31.88 17.39 -8.29
N GLN A 529 -32.41 16.19 -8.09
CA GLN A 529 -33.80 15.97 -7.73
C GLN A 529 -34.14 16.69 -6.42
N GLU A 530 -35.36 17.21 -6.30
CA GLU A 530 -35.84 17.84 -5.07
C GLU A 530 -36.09 16.78 -4.00
N ASP A 531 -35.09 16.56 -3.15
CA ASP A 531 -35.11 15.65 -2.01
C ASP A 531 -34.22 16.15 -0.85
N ASP A 532 -34.18 15.40 0.26
CA ASP A 532 -33.37 15.75 1.43
C ASP A 532 -31.86 15.82 1.10
N TRP A 533 -31.39 15.07 0.10
CA TRP A 533 -29.99 15.10 -0.33
C TRP A 533 -29.64 16.42 -0.99
N LYS A 534 -30.51 16.98 -1.83
CA LYS A 534 -30.31 18.32 -2.41
C LYS A 534 -30.17 19.38 -1.32
N THR A 535 -31.01 19.34 -0.28
CA THR A 535 -30.89 20.25 0.88
C THR A 535 -29.54 20.08 1.58
N LEU A 536 -29.13 18.84 1.85
CA LEU A 536 -27.84 18.54 2.46
C LEU A 536 -26.69 19.13 1.66
N TYR A 537 -26.68 18.90 0.34
CA TYR A 537 -25.62 19.39 -0.54
C TYR A 537 -25.60 20.92 -0.57
N LYS A 538 -26.74 21.58 -0.74
CA LYS A 538 -26.84 23.05 -0.70
C LYS A 538 -26.31 23.61 0.61
N LEU A 539 -26.70 23.01 1.74
CA LEU A 539 -26.25 23.41 3.07
C LEU A 539 -24.72 23.26 3.19
N ASN A 540 -24.17 22.10 2.83
CA ASN A 540 -22.72 21.84 2.87
C ASN A 540 -21.92 22.82 1.98
N LEU A 541 -22.44 23.16 0.80
CA LEU A 541 -21.82 24.11 -0.12
C LEU A 541 -21.80 25.52 0.47
N LEU A 542 -22.93 26.02 0.96
CA LEU A 542 -23.05 27.34 1.59
C LEU A 542 -22.11 27.46 2.79
N MET A 543 -22.10 26.42 3.62
CA MET A 543 -21.21 26.35 4.75
C MET A 543 -19.74 26.37 4.30
N ALA A 544 -19.34 25.58 3.30
CA ALA A 544 -17.98 25.58 2.74
C ALA A 544 -17.55 26.94 2.18
N GLN A 545 -18.49 27.71 1.63
CA GLN A 545 -18.31 29.08 1.15
C GLN A 545 -18.44 30.15 2.24
N ASN A 546 -18.59 29.75 3.51
CA ASN A 546 -18.71 30.65 4.66
C ASN A 546 -19.98 31.54 4.63
N LYS A 547 -21.08 30.99 4.09
CA LYS A 547 -22.41 31.62 4.06
C LYS A 547 -23.32 31.05 5.15
N SER A 548 -22.87 31.14 6.41
CA SER A 548 -23.53 30.48 7.55
C SER A 548 -24.97 30.95 7.78
N GLU A 549 -25.29 32.23 7.55
CA GLU A 549 -26.66 32.72 7.69
C GLU A 549 -27.59 32.15 6.61
N GLU A 550 -27.14 32.08 5.35
CA GLU A 550 -27.91 31.44 4.28
C GLU A 550 -28.09 29.94 4.55
N ALA A 551 -27.04 29.26 5.02
CA ALA A 551 -27.12 27.86 5.43
C ALA A 551 -28.10 27.64 6.59
N ARG A 552 -28.17 28.58 7.54
CA ARG A 552 -29.12 28.55 8.65
C ARG A 552 -30.55 28.70 8.16
N ILE A 553 -30.81 29.61 7.22
CA ILE A 553 -32.13 29.78 6.59
C ILE A 553 -32.55 28.48 5.91
N VAL A 554 -31.68 27.89 5.08
CA VAL A 554 -31.94 26.61 4.41
C VAL A 554 -32.27 25.51 5.40
N PHE A 555 -31.54 25.42 6.52
CA PHE A 555 -31.83 24.45 7.58
C PHE A 555 -33.19 24.70 8.25
N GLU A 556 -33.53 25.94 8.54
CA GLU A 556 -34.78 26.30 9.25
C GLU A 556 -36.02 26.15 8.36
N GLU A 557 -35.87 26.31 7.04
CA GLU A 557 -36.92 26.08 6.04
C GLU A 557 -37.08 24.59 5.67
N HIS A 558 -36.09 23.74 5.96
CA HIS A 558 -36.15 22.30 5.66
C HIS A 558 -37.19 21.58 6.50
N ASN A 559 -38.11 20.88 5.84
CA ASN A 559 -39.19 20.16 6.50
C ASN A 559 -38.75 18.75 6.93
N PHE A 560 -38.15 18.65 8.12
CA PHE A 560 -37.72 17.37 8.67
C PHE A 560 -38.89 16.40 8.89
N SER A 561 -38.79 15.22 8.29
CA SER A 561 -39.76 14.15 8.48
C SER A 561 -39.78 13.62 9.92
N ASN A 562 -40.92 13.06 10.36
CA ASN A 562 -41.01 12.39 11.66
C ASN A 562 -40.05 11.19 11.78
N VAL A 563 -39.81 10.51 10.66
CA VAL A 563 -38.77 9.49 10.51
C VAL A 563 -37.65 10.11 9.69
N LEU A 564 -36.52 10.41 10.35
CA LEU A 564 -35.38 11.05 9.71
C LEU A 564 -34.79 10.15 8.61
N SER A 565 -34.56 10.73 7.44
CA SER A 565 -33.73 10.11 6.40
C SER A 565 -32.25 10.07 6.82
N GLU A 566 -31.43 9.37 6.03
CA GLU A 566 -29.98 9.43 6.21
C GLU A 566 -29.47 10.85 5.99
N ALA A 567 -29.94 11.51 4.92
CA ALA A 567 -29.62 12.90 4.61
C ALA A 567 -30.00 13.85 5.76
N ASP A 568 -31.19 13.72 6.34
CA ASP A 568 -31.60 14.51 7.51
C ASP A 568 -30.65 14.35 8.70
N SER A 569 -30.19 13.12 8.92
CA SER A 569 -29.26 12.81 10.03
C SER A 569 -27.91 13.48 9.81
N ILE A 570 -27.43 13.50 8.55
CA ILE A 570 -26.20 14.17 8.16
C ILE A 570 -26.37 15.70 8.23
N ILE A 571 -27.52 16.25 7.82
CA ILE A 571 -27.85 17.67 7.96
C ILE A 571 -27.71 18.08 9.43
N TYR A 572 -28.35 17.35 10.35
CA TYR A 572 -28.22 17.63 11.79
C TYR A 572 -26.77 17.58 12.27
N ARG A 573 -25.98 16.59 11.85
CA ARG A 573 -24.55 16.46 12.18
C ARG A 573 -23.73 17.66 11.70
N ASN A 574 -24.05 18.21 10.54
CA ASN A 574 -23.24 19.24 9.87
C ASN A 574 -23.50 20.65 10.40
N THR A 575 -24.62 20.86 11.11
CA THR A 575 -25.03 22.19 11.62
C THR A 575 -24.26 22.73 12.83
N ILE A 576 -23.15 22.10 13.24
CA ILE A 576 -22.44 22.47 14.48
C ILE A 576 -21.94 23.92 14.51
N LEU A 577 -21.70 24.52 13.35
CA LEU A 577 -21.26 25.91 13.22
C LEU A 577 -22.42 26.90 13.08
N LEU A 578 -23.64 26.42 12.86
CA LEU A 578 -24.83 27.26 12.62
C LEU A 578 -25.53 27.66 13.92
N PHE A 579 -25.24 26.96 15.03
CA PHE A 579 -25.99 27.09 16.27
C PHE A 579 -25.11 27.13 17.52
N GLU A 580 -25.62 27.79 18.56
CA GLU A 580 -25.05 27.75 19.91
C GLU A 580 -25.02 26.33 20.49
N LYS A 581 -24.19 26.13 21.52
CA LYS A 581 -23.85 24.81 22.10
C LYS A 581 -25.08 23.95 22.37
N GLY A 582 -26.10 24.51 23.01
CA GLY A 582 -27.31 23.75 23.39
C GLY A 582 -28.03 23.16 22.18
N LYS A 583 -28.28 23.98 21.14
CA LYS A 583 -28.97 23.53 19.92
C LYS A 583 -28.06 22.65 19.06
N ALA A 584 -26.77 22.93 18.98
CA ALA A 584 -25.79 22.08 18.27
C ALA A 584 -25.70 20.66 18.87
N LEU A 585 -25.61 20.54 20.20
CA LEU A 585 -25.62 19.24 20.88
C LEU A 585 -26.97 18.52 20.74
N SER A 586 -28.08 19.26 20.76
CA SER A 586 -29.41 18.71 20.49
C SER A 586 -29.49 18.10 19.08
N ASN A 587 -28.99 18.82 18.07
CA ASN A 587 -28.93 18.35 16.69
C ASN A 587 -28.04 17.10 16.55
N ILE A 588 -26.84 17.09 17.12
CA ILE A 588 -25.97 15.91 17.14
C ILE A 588 -26.67 14.71 17.80
N ASN A 589 -27.41 14.92 18.89
CA ASN A 589 -28.16 13.85 19.55
C ASN A 589 -29.31 13.31 18.68
N LYS A 590 -29.98 14.16 17.89
CA LYS A 590 -30.98 13.73 16.90
C LYS A 590 -30.34 12.86 15.82
N ALA A 591 -29.21 13.29 15.27
CA ALA A 591 -28.44 12.51 14.29
C ALA A 591 -28.04 11.14 14.86
N LYS A 592 -27.45 11.12 16.07
CA LYS A 592 -27.05 9.89 16.77
C LYS A 592 -28.22 8.93 16.98
N LYS A 593 -29.40 9.44 17.36
CA LYS A 593 -30.56 8.59 17.63
C LYS A 593 -30.97 7.77 16.40
N ARG A 594 -30.94 8.37 15.21
CA ARG A 594 -31.29 7.68 13.95
C ARG A 594 -30.20 6.73 13.48
N LEU A 595 -28.94 7.12 13.66
CA LEU A 595 -27.78 6.34 13.22
C LEU A 595 -27.44 5.17 14.15
N LYS A 596 -28.01 5.10 15.36
CA LYS A 596 -27.89 3.92 16.23
C LYS A 596 -28.35 2.62 15.55
N ASP A 597 -29.33 2.70 14.67
CA ASP A 597 -29.88 1.54 13.95
C ASP A 597 -29.03 1.17 12.71
N VAL A 598 -28.09 2.03 12.31
CA VAL A 598 -27.19 1.86 11.16
C VAL A 598 -25.76 2.03 11.68
N TYR A 599 -25.29 1.05 12.47
CA TYR A 599 -23.98 1.13 13.10
C TYR A 599 -22.87 1.21 12.05
N SER A 600 -22.14 2.32 12.04
CA SER A 600 -20.96 2.54 11.19
C SER A 600 -19.90 3.28 12.00
N PRO A 601 -18.73 2.65 12.27
CA PRO A 601 -17.61 3.28 12.98
C PRO A 601 -17.18 4.60 12.33
N TYR A 602 -17.24 4.68 10.99
CA TYR A 602 -16.96 5.90 10.26
C TYR A 602 -17.94 7.02 10.60
N LEU A 603 -19.26 6.75 10.50
CA LEU A 603 -20.27 7.77 10.81
C LEU A 603 -20.21 8.20 12.28
N GLU A 604 -20.02 7.25 13.20
CA GLU A 604 -19.83 7.54 14.62
C GLU A 604 -18.61 8.44 14.85
N SER A 605 -17.50 8.14 14.20
CA SER A 605 -16.30 8.97 14.26
C SER A 605 -16.56 10.41 13.79
N THR A 606 -17.23 10.59 12.65
CA THR A 606 -17.55 11.94 12.14
C THR A 606 -18.40 12.75 13.12
N MET A 607 -19.34 12.08 13.82
CA MET A 607 -20.15 12.72 14.86
C MET A 607 -19.33 13.09 16.10
N LEU A 608 -18.46 12.20 16.59
CA LEU A 608 -17.59 12.47 17.73
C LEU A 608 -16.60 13.61 17.45
N ASN A 609 -16.06 13.67 16.23
CA ASN A 609 -15.22 14.78 15.81
C ASN A 609 -16.00 16.10 15.81
N ASN A 610 -17.19 16.12 15.22
CA ASN A 610 -18.04 17.32 15.21
C ASN A 610 -18.50 17.73 16.63
N GLU A 611 -18.79 16.77 17.50
CA GLU A 611 -19.10 17.03 18.91
C GLU A 611 -17.90 17.60 19.67
N GLY A 612 -16.70 17.07 19.44
CA GLY A 612 -15.46 17.58 20.01
C GLY A 612 -15.22 19.05 19.68
N LEU A 613 -15.56 19.47 18.45
CA LEU A 613 -15.48 20.87 18.03
C LEU A 613 -16.46 21.77 18.79
N ILE A 614 -17.66 21.28 19.14
CA ILE A 614 -18.60 22.03 19.99
C ILE A 614 -17.99 22.30 21.37
N TYR A 615 -17.35 21.30 21.98
CA TYR A 615 -16.66 21.47 23.26
C TYR A 615 -15.44 22.39 23.15
N LEU A 616 -14.67 22.25 22.07
CA LEU A 616 -13.48 23.04 21.83
C LEU A 616 -13.81 24.53 21.68
N ARG A 617 -14.89 24.86 20.95
CA ARG A 617 -15.39 26.23 20.78
C ARG A 617 -15.69 26.91 22.11
N ASP A 618 -16.26 26.15 23.05
CA ASP A 618 -16.62 26.65 24.37
C ASP A 618 -15.42 26.66 25.35
N GLY A 619 -14.20 26.40 24.86
CA GLY A 619 -12.96 26.40 25.65
C GLY A 619 -12.73 25.12 26.46
N ASN A 620 -13.56 24.09 26.32
CA ASN A 620 -13.39 22.82 27.01
C ASN A 620 -12.44 21.89 26.22
N VAL A 621 -11.15 22.18 26.33
CA VAL A 621 -10.08 21.51 25.58
C VAL A 621 -9.95 20.02 25.95
N GLN A 622 -10.16 19.67 27.23
CA GLN A 622 -9.98 18.29 27.70
C GLN A 622 -11.06 17.34 27.16
N ASP A 623 -12.33 17.75 27.23
CA ASP A 623 -13.44 16.93 26.70
C ASP A 623 -13.34 16.81 25.18
N ALA A 624 -12.98 17.89 24.50
CA ALA A 624 -12.71 17.89 23.07
C ALA A 624 -11.61 16.88 22.70
N ALA A 625 -10.47 16.88 23.42
CA ALA A 625 -9.38 15.95 23.18
C ALA A 625 -9.78 14.47 23.38
N CYS A 626 -10.60 14.19 24.40
CA CYS A 626 -11.15 12.85 24.64
C CYS A 626 -12.03 12.39 23.47
N LEU A 627 -12.89 13.26 22.95
CA LEU A 627 -13.75 12.97 21.81
C LEU A 627 -12.96 12.79 20.51
N PHE A 628 -11.98 13.66 20.24
CA PHE A 628 -11.10 13.52 19.07
C PHE A 628 -10.27 12.24 19.11
N SER A 629 -9.79 11.82 20.28
CA SER A 629 -9.04 10.56 20.43
C SER A 629 -9.93 9.35 20.12
N LYS A 630 -11.20 9.38 20.57
CA LYS A 630 -12.17 8.34 20.22
C LYS A 630 -12.50 8.35 18.72
N ALA A 631 -12.72 9.53 18.15
CA ALA A 631 -12.96 9.69 16.71
C ALA A 631 -11.79 9.13 15.89
N GLU A 632 -10.55 9.49 16.24
CA GLU A 632 -9.34 8.99 15.61
C GLU A 632 -9.27 7.46 15.68
N SER A 633 -9.54 6.87 16.85
CA SER A 633 -9.54 5.41 16.99
C SER A 633 -10.57 4.71 16.08
N LEU A 634 -11.76 5.29 15.93
CA LEU A 634 -12.80 4.77 15.05
C LEU A 634 -12.48 4.98 13.55
N MET A 635 -11.79 6.07 13.19
CA MET A 635 -11.26 6.25 11.82
C MET A 635 -10.20 5.21 11.50
N LYS A 636 -9.36 4.88 12.49
CA LYS A 636 -8.36 3.81 12.38
C LYS A 636 -9.04 2.46 12.12
N VAL A 637 -10.09 2.13 12.91
CA VAL A 637 -10.91 0.92 12.72
C VAL A 637 -11.58 0.87 11.34
N SER A 638 -12.09 2.00 10.85
CA SER A 638 -12.73 2.09 9.53
C SER A 638 -11.76 2.23 8.35
N ARG A 639 -10.43 2.16 8.60
CA ARG A 639 -9.36 2.30 7.60
C ARG A 639 -9.50 3.58 6.77
N SER A 640 -10.10 4.62 7.35
CA SER A 640 -10.36 5.86 6.63
C SER A 640 -9.17 6.79 6.70
N ARG A 641 -8.69 7.25 5.54
CA ARG A 641 -7.69 8.32 5.46
C ARG A 641 -8.18 9.62 6.09
N GLU A 642 -9.48 9.80 6.26
CA GLU A 642 -10.02 10.96 6.98
C GLU A 642 -9.64 11.02 8.47
N ARG A 643 -8.98 9.98 8.99
CA ARG A 643 -8.23 10.03 10.25
C ARG A 643 -7.36 11.28 10.39
N PHE A 644 -6.82 11.82 9.29
CA PHE A 644 -6.04 13.07 9.31
C PHE A 644 -6.79 14.23 9.99
N GLN A 645 -8.12 14.26 9.90
CA GLN A 645 -8.96 15.32 10.47
C GLN A 645 -8.95 15.30 12.00
N SER A 646 -9.13 14.12 12.59
CA SER A 646 -9.08 13.94 14.04
C SER A 646 -7.66 14.17 14.57
N LEU A 647 -6.62 13.72 13.85
CA LEU A 647 -5.22 14.01 14.18
C LEU A 647 -4.92 15.52 14.17
N LEU A 648 -5.41 16.25 13.16
CA LEU A 648 -5.25 17.71 13.12
C LEU A 648 -5.88 18.37 14.35
N ASN A 649 -7.09 17.94 14.72
CA ASN A 649 -7.81 18.47 15.87
C ASN A 649 -7.14 18.10 17.21
N LEU A 650 -6.53 16.92 17.32
CA LEU A 650 -5.65 16.56 18.46
C LEU A 650 -4.40 17.44 18.53
N GLY A 651 -3.83 17.82 17.38
CA GLY A 651 -2.76 18.80 17.31
C GLY A 651 -3.20 20.16 17.84
N VAL A 652 -4.41 20.61 17.50
CA VAL A 652 -5.02 21.86 18.01
C VAL A 652 -5.21 21.80 19.54
N THR A 653 -5.84 20.75 20.08
CA THR A 653 -6.05 20.64 21.55
C THR A 653 -4.73 20.56 22.32
N SER A 654 -3.72 19.90 21.76
CA SER A 654 -2.37 19.84 22.33
C SER A 654 -1.72 21.22 22.38
N ALA A 655 -1.82 22.01 21.30
CA ALA A 655 -1.29 23.36 21.24
C ALA A 655 -2.00 24.32 22.20
N LEU A 656 -3.33 24.24 22.32
CA LEU A 656 -4.10 25.02 23.30
C LEU A 656 -3.74 24.64 24.75
N SER A 657 -3.33 23.38 24.97
CA SER A 657 -2.76 22.92 26.24
C SER A 657 -1.27 23.24 26.41
N LYS A 658 -0.69 24.05 25.50
CA LYS A 658 0.74 24.43 25.45
C LYS A 658 1.72 23.26 25.29
N ASN A 659 1.25 22.10 24.83
CA ASN A 659 2.10 20.96 24.47
C ASN A 659 2.44 21.00 22.98
N TYR A 660 3.31 21.92 22.59
CA TYR A 660 3.68 22.13 21.19
C TYR A 660 4.47 20.96 20.57
N LYS A 661 5.18 20.18 21.39
CA LYS A 661 5.88 18.98 20.91
C LYS A 661 4.87 17.95 20.36
N ALA A 662 3.86 17.60 21.15
CA ALA A 662 2.79 16.71 20.72
C ALA A 662 2.00 17.31 19.54
N ALA A 663 1.76 18.62 19.54
CA ALA A 663 1.08 19.28 18.44
C ALA A 663 1.84 19.17 17.10
N ILE A 664 3.18 19.25 17.13
CA ILE A 664 4.06 19.02 15.97
C ILE A 664 4.01 17.55 15.53
N GLU A 665 4.04 16.60 16.46
CA GLU A 665 3.92 15.17 16.17
C GLU A 665 2.58 14.85 15.48
N TYR A 666 1.46 15.32 16.02
CA TYR A 666 0.14 15.12 15.43
C TYR A 666 -0.02 15.79 14.05
N THR A 667 0.57 16.97 13.84
CA THR A 667 0.51 17.63 12.52
C THR A 667 1.38 16.93 11.48
N ASN A 668 2.50 16.32 11.87
CA ASN A 668 3.26 15.45 10.97
C ASN A 668 2.46 14.22 10.59
N GLU A 669 1.90 13.50 11.58
CA GLU A 669 1.10 12.30 11.34
C GLU A 669 -0.13 12.63 10.47
N SER A 670 -0.84 13.73 10.77
CA SER A 670 -1.94 14.22 9.94
C SER A 670 -1.49 14.55 8.51
N TYR A 671 -0.29 15.11 8.31
CA TYR A 671 0.24 15.43 6.98
C TYR A 671 0.61 14.20 6.15
N ASP A 672 1.02 13.12 6.82
CA ASP A 672 1.35 11.84 6.20
C ASP A 672 0.09 11.06 5.80
N GLU A 673 -1.01 11.22 6.54
CA GLU A 673 -2.30 10.59 6.25
C GLU A 673 -3.13 11.34 5.19
N VAL A 674 -3.01 12.67 5.12
CA VAL A 674 -3.85 13.47 4.21
C VAL A 674 -3.46 13.24 2.74
N PRO A 675 -4.42 12.84 1.88
CA PRO A 675 -4.21 12.70 0.44
C PRO A 675 -3.64 13.97 -0.19
N SER A 676 -2.72 13.82 -1.14
CA SER A 676 -2.14 14.96 -1.87
C SER A 676 -3.19 15.75 -2.66
N SER A 677 -4.29 15.11 -3.06
CA SER A 677 -5.42 15.74 -3.75
C SER A 677 -6.23 16.67 -2.85
N LEU A 678 -6.18 16.50 -1.52
CA LEU A 678 -6.85 17.38 -0.55
C LEU A 678 -5.97 18.59 -0.19
N LEU A 679 -5.73 19.45 -1.19
CA LEU A 679 -4.85 20.62 -1.11
C LEU A 679 -5.10 21.49 0.13
N LEU A 680 -6.35 21.88 0.39
CA LEU A 680 -6.63 22.81 1.49
C LEU A 680 -6.45 22.18 2.88
N ASP A 681 -6.71 20.88 3.04
CA ASP A 681 -6.40 20.22 4.31
C ASP A 681 -4.90 20.18 4.56
N ARG A 682 -4.10 19.88 3.52
CA ARG A 682 -2.64 19.97 3.60
C ARG A 682 -2.16 21.36 4.00
N VAL A 683 -2.81 22.40 3.49
CA VAL A 683 -2.50 23.79 3.82
C VAL A 683 -2.88 24.12 5.26
N LYS A 684 -4.04 23.67 5.75
CA LYS A 684 -4.44 23.83 7.17
C LYS A 684 -3.44 23.15 8.11
N ILE A 685 -3.09 21.90 7.80
CA ILE A 685 -2.13 21.11 8.57
C ILE A 685 -0.77 21.82 8.60
N LYS A 686 -0.27 22.27 7.45
CA LYS A 686 1.01 22.99 7.37
C LYS A 686 0.97 24.35 8.05
N ASN A 687 -0.12 25.10 7.96
CA ASN A 687 -0.29 26.34 8.71
C ASN A 687 -0.11 26.09 10.22
N ASN A 688 -0.84 25.12 10.77
CA ASN A 688 -0.75 24.80 12.18
C ASN A 688 0.66 24.34 12.56
N HIS A 689 1.27 23.48 11.74
CA HIS A 689 2.63 23.01 11.94
C HIS A 689 3.65 24.15 12.01
N ILE A 690 3.61 25.11 11.06
CA ILE A 690 4.49 26.28 11.04
C ILE A 690 4.31 27.10 12.33
N ILE A 691 3.07 27.33 12.77
CA ILE A 691 2.78 28.07 14.00
C ILE A 691 3.36 27.35 15.22
N TYR A 692 3.16 26.04 15.32
CA TYR A 692 3.71 25.27 16.44
C TYR A 692 5.23 25.28 16.45
N GLN A 693 5.87 25.19 15.28
CA GLN A 693 7.31 25.30 15.16
C GLN A 693 7.82 26.70 15.58
N LEU A 694 7.11 27.75 15.17
CA LEU A 694 7.46 29.12 15.50
C LEU A 694 7.33 29.40 17.01
N ILE A 695 6.22 28.98 17.63
CA ILE A 695 5.98 29.18 19.07
C ILE A 695 6.96 28.34 19.92
N SER A 696 7.31 27.15 19.46
CA SER A 696 8.32 26.30 20.12
C SER A 696 9.77 26.73 19.86
N ASN A 697 9.99 27.83 19.14
CA ASN A 697 11.31 28.32 18.72
C ASN A 697 12.16 27.30 17.94
N THR A 698 11.53 26.33 17.28
CA THR A 698 12.23 25.38 16.40
C THR A 698 12.56 25.99 15.05
N ILE A 699 11.82 27.03 14.63
CA ILE A 699 12.11 27.87 13.47
C ILE A 699 12.08 29.35 13.85
N LYS A 700 12.77 30.18 13.06
CA LYS A 700 12.76 31.63 13.18
C LYS A 700 11.62 32.25 12.34
N PRO A 701 11.17 33.49 12.65
CA PRO A 701 10.12 34.17 11.90
C PRO A 701 10.34 34.23 10.38
N PHE A 702 11.57 34.48 9.93
CA PHE A 702 11.86 34.53 8.49
C PHE A 702 11.66 33.16 7.80
N GLN A 703 12.01 32.06 8.47
CA GLN A 703 11.81 30.70 7.95
C GLN A 703 10.32 30.37 7.89
N ALA A 704 9.54 30.82 8.87
CA ALA A 704 8.09 30.70 8.82
C ALA A 704 7.50 31.47 7.62
N LEU A 705 7.97 32.69 7.37
CA LEU A 705 7.54 33.50 6.22
C LEU A 705 7.90 32.86 4.87
N GLU A 706 9.07 32.24 4.74
CA GLU A 706 9.46 31.47 3.54
C GLU A 706 8.51 30.28 3.31
N GLN A 707 8.21 29.51 4.35
CA GLN A 707 7.24 28.41 4.25
C GLN A 707 5.84 28.90 3.89
N TYR A 708 5.40 30.02 4.45
CA TYR A 708 4.12 30.64 4.09
C TYR A 708 4.08 31.14 2.65
N ALA A 709 5.18 31.64 2.10
CA ALA A 709 5.25 32.02 0.69
C ALA A 709 4.99 30.81 -0.23
N GLN A 710 5.59 29.66 0.09
CA GLN A 710 5.33 28.40 -0.63
C GLN A 710 3.88 27.93 -0.51
N LEU A 711 3.27 28.08 0.68
CA LEU A 711 1.85 27.74 0.86
C LEU A 711 0.94 28.63 0.03
N LYS A 712 1.20 29.94 -0.01
CA LYS A 712 0.44 30.90 -0.82
C LYS A 712 0.48 30.59 -2.29
N GLU A 713 1.66 30.27 -2.82
CA GLU A 713 1.81 29.90 -4.22
C GLU A 713 0.90 28.72 -4.60
N ARG A 714 0.83 27.70 -3.74
CA ARG A 714 0.01 26.50 -3.95
C ARG A 714 -1.49 26.74 -3.93
N VAL A 715 -1.97 27.76 -3.21
CA VAL A 715 -3.42 28.08 -3.10
C VAL A 715 -3.85 29.21 -4.02
N THR A 716 -2.97 29.66 -4.92
CA THR A 716 -3.31 30.69 -5.89
C THR A 716 -4.48 30.23 -6.76
N GLY A 717 -5.56 31.01 -6.78
CA GLY A 717 -6.77 30.71 -7.57
C GLY A 717 -7.76 29.72 -6.92
N VAL A 718 -7.58 29.34 -5.65
CA VAL A 718 -8.53 28.48 -4.93
C VAL A 718 -9.60 29.31 -4.22
N GLU A 719 -10.86 28.90 -4.34
CA GLU A 719 -12.02 29.58 -3.74
C GLU A 719 -12.32 29.09 -2.31
N MET A 720 -11.45 29.46 -1.35
CA MET A 720 -11.74 29.24 0.07
C MET A 720 -11.30 30.43 0.92
N PRO A 721 -12.20 31.42 1.10
CA PRO A 721 -11.88 32.68 1.75
C PRO A 721 -11.28 32.50 3.14
N TYR A 722 -11.84 31.58 3.93
CA TYR A 722 -11.43 31.41 5.31
C TYR A 722 -9.96 30.94 5.42
N VAL A 723 -9.56 29.86 4.74
CA VAL A 723 -8.16 29.38 4.78
C VAL A 723 -7.18 30.49 4.35
N ILE A 724 -7.51 31.22 3.28
CA ILE A 724 -6.68 32.30 2.75
C ILE A 724 -6.57 33.47 3.75
N GLU A 725 -7.68 33.85 4.38
CA GLU A 725 -7.71 34.92 5.40
C GLU A 725 -6.85 34.56 6.61
N ALA A 726 -6.91 33.32 7.09
CA ALA A 726 -6.07 32.85 8.20
C ALA A 726 -4.58 32.90 7.85
N LEU A 727 -4.20 32.41 6.66
CA LEU A 727 -2.81 32.48 6.18
C LEU A 727 -2.33 33.94 6.11
N ASN A 728 -3.13 34.83 5.52
CA ASN A 728 -2.80 36.25 5.42
C ASN A 728 -2.61 36.88 6.80
N SER A 729 -3.55 36.64 7.71
CA SER A 729 -3.49 37.16 9.08
C SER A 729 -2.24 36.69 9.82
N ASN A 730 -1.91 35.40 9.72
CA ASN A 730 -0.71 34.84 10.36
C ASN A 730 0.57 35.45 9.79
N ILE A 731 0.65 35.62 8.46
CA ILE A 731 1.80 36.27 7.81
C ILE A 731 1.95 37.72 8.28
N ASP A 732 0.86 38.47 8.31
CA ASP A 732 0.86 39.88 8.72
C ASP A 732 1.29 40.02 10.19
N SER A 733 0.77 39.13 11.04
CA SER A 733 1.10 39.07 12.47
C SER A 733 2.57 38.76 12.71
N ILE A 734 3.16 37.83 11.94
CA ILE A 734 4.58 37.49 12.04
C ILE A 734 5.48 38.65 11.56
N LYS A 735 5.06 39.38 10.52
CA LYS A 735 5.82 40.51 9.96
C LYS A 735 5.82 41.73 10.87
N HIS A 736 4.66 42.08 11.44
CA HIS A 736 4.46 43.37 12.11
C HIS A 736 4.43 43.24 13.65
N GLY A 737 4.36 42.02 14.19
CA GLY A 737 4.44 41.78 15.64
C GLY A 737 3.14 42.04 16.41
N TYR A 738 2.06 42.43 15.75
CA TYR A 738 0.72 42.58 16.33
C TYR A 738 -0.36 42.19 15.31
N THR A 739 -1.57 41.91 15.79
CA THR A 739 -2.71 41.49 14.97
C THR A 739 -3.89 42.40 15.21
N ASP A 740 -4.44 43.01 14.15
CA ASP A 740 -5.52 44.02 14.21
C ASP A 740 -6.86 43.50 13.66
N LYS A 741 -7.17 42.22 13.89
CA LYS A 741 -8.35 41.56 13.27
C LYS A 741 -9.17 40.74 14.26
N GLU A 742 -10.06 41.41 15.00
CA GLU A 742 -11.17 40.75 15.71
C GLU A 742 -12.09 39.98 14.73
N SER A 743 -12.17 40.39 13.46
CA SER A 743 -13.08 39.82 12.45
C SER A 743 -12.86 38.35 12.11
N LEU A 744 -11.72 37.76 12.50
CA LEU A 744 -11.48 36.32 12.30
C LEU A 744 -12.12 35.46 13.39
N LEU A 745 -12.38 36.03 14.57
CA LEU A 745 -12.95 35.28 15.69
C LEU A 745 -14.44 34.94 15.48
N ASP A 746 -15.09 35.60 14.51
CA ASP A 746 -16.45 35.25 14.06
C ASP A 746 -16.51 33.87 13.38
N TYR A 747 -15.35 33.30 13.03
CA TYR A 747 -15.25 31.98 12.44
C TYR A 747 -14.85 30.94 13.48
N TYR A 748 -15.81 30.07 13.82
CA TYR A 748 -15.66 28.93 14.73
C TYR A 748 -14.57 27.90 14.34
N LEU A 749 -13.93 28.08 13.18
CA LEU A 749 -12.86 27.24 12.65
C LEU A 749 -11.46 27.67 13.10
N TYR A 750 -11.31 28.83 13.73
CA TYR A 750 -10.02 29.33 14.21
C TYR A 750 -9.92 29.33 15.72
N HIS A 751 -8.72 29.04 16.19
CA HIS A 751 -8.36 29.21 17.59
C HIS A 751 -7.13 30.12 17.69
N PRO A 752 -7.17 31.19 18.50
CA PRO A 752 -6.04 32.07 18.70
C PRO A 752 -4.98 31.42 19.59
N VAL A 753 -3.72 31.58 19.22
CA VAL A 753 -2.54 31.26 20.04
C VAL A 753 -1.56 32.43 20.02
N LEU A 754 -0.93 32.71 21.16
CA LEU A 754 -0.03 33.84 21.29
C LEU A 754 1.39 33.48 20.85
N PHE A 755 1.97 34.34 20.01
CA PHE A 755 3.39 34.36 19.70
C PHE A 755 3.93 35.76 20.02
N LYS A 756 4.61 35.89 21.16
CA LYS A 756 4.97 37.21 21.73
C LYS A 756 3.70 38.05 21.92
N GLU A 757 3.64 39.22 21.30
CA GLU A 757 2.49 40.15 21.33
C GLU A 757 1.52 39.93 20.15
N ALA A 758 1.86 39.03 19.22
CA ALA A 758 1.05 38.71 18.06
C ALA A 758 0.10 37.54 18.32
N THR A 759 -1.10 37.60 17.76
CA THR A 759 -2.07 36.51 17.76
C THR A 759 -1.98 35.75 16.44
N LEU A 760 -1.71 34.45 16.52
CA LEU A 760 -1.73 33.55 15.37
C LEU A 760 -2.98 32.66 15.45
N TYR A 761 -3.53 32.33 14.29
CA TYR A 761 -4.74 31.53 14.16
C TYR A 761 -4.41 30.13 13.65
N ILE A 762 -4.71 29.14 14.49
CA ILE A 762 -4.66 27.72 14.12
C ILE A 762 -6.05 27.25 13.68
N MET A 763 -6.10 26.33 12.74
CA MET A 763 -7.32 25.88 12.06
C MET A 763 -7.72 24.47 12.50
N THR A 764 -9.02 24.19 12.59
CA THR A 764 -9.56 22.84 12.81
C THR A 764 -10.06 22.17 11.53
N SER A 765 -10.36 20.87 11.61
CA SER A 765 -11.03 20.12 10.55
C SER A 765 -12.43 19.68 10.97
N ILE A 766 -13.40 19.88 10.08
CA ILE A 766 -14.82 19.55 10.28
C ILE A 766 -15.29 18.54 9.23
N HIS A 767 -16.09 17.56 9.65
CA HIS A 767 -16.77 16.65 8.72
C HIS A 767 -18.11 17.25 8.28
N TRP A 768 -18.03 18.15 7.30
CA TRP A 768 -19.17 18.76 6.60
C TRP A 768 -19.11 18.59 5.06
N ARG A 769 -18.06 17.97 4.53
CA ARG A 769 -17.88 17.80 3.07
C ARG A 769 -18.69 16.66 2.47
N TYR A 770 -19.36 15.89 3.33
CA TYR A 770 -20.17 14.73 2.98
C TYR A 770 -21.61 14.95 3.38
#